data_AF-A0A8T7KBM9-F1
#
_entry.id   AF-A0A8T7KBM9-F1
#
_cell.length_a   1.000
_cell.length_b   1.000
_cell.length_c   1.000
_cell.angle_alpha   90.00
_cell.angle_beta   90.00
_cell.angle_gamma   90.00
#
_symmetry.space_group_name_H-M   'P 1'
#
loop_
_entity.id
_entity.type
_entity.pdbx_description
1 polymer ?
#
loop_
_entity_poly.entity_id
_entity_poly.type
_entity_poly.pdbx_seq_one_letter_code
_entity_poly.pdbx_strand_id
1 'polypeptide(L)'
;MQCPARTVVVLMLALALLAACGGSPAVQPTAAPAPTAAPAPTAEAAAHYPVTIATCEGEETFTEPPGRVFVDYQPQVELLLRLGLGDNIAAYTGVGEVPIAADVAQAFTEQVEPKTRYEQFPAREVALSAGYDLAIIAFPEYVLDPSQGRATRAEWQQAGTRVYDSKADCAGAGAAGKTLEASFTQIRDLGQIFNVEERAEALVAEMQATLADVATRVADRPTPRIAILDYIDEQGVPSFYAAGLYTDLIARAGGENVFADQTEQYVAISPEVVADRPVDVLAVMEWAGGISAAEKAEFYFETFPNAPASQQRRFVVLTNMDLNAGSGNANAVAKMARAFHPDAFDAAAAAAAGYPVTIENCGNTLTFDAAPERVAPLYPPVTEMLLLLGLSDRIVGIGGSGAEPVLPELQADYQALPRLAESSAIPREVLLTAEPQLVMDNQPDYFYDASQGFATREEIAAAGAQIYTLSAKCDGGKLDATIEDVYTDLRNIGAIFGVSERAEAEIVKMEQRIAAVTEQLQRVEPVSVIYYDAGEGPLGIFGPGTWEYVFELAGATNAFSDLSESYAQLSVEEVATRDADFIVVAGYEGGDKTAEERAAFIRATFPNTQAVQNDRVIIIPYEYTNPGIQNVLGVETLARALHPERFK
;
A
#
# COMPACT_ATOMS: atom_id res chain seq x y z
N MET A 1 3.22 4.75 -61.00
CA MET A 1 1.83 4.60 -61.48
C MET A 1 0.91 5.24 -60.46
N GLN A 2 -0.21 5.76 -60.94
CA GLN A 2 -1.04 6.80 -60.34
C GLN A 2 -1.64 6.50 -58.95
N CYS A 3 -1.85 7.59 -58.22
CA CYS A 3 -2.74 7.74 -57.07
C CYS A 3 -4.19 7.32 -57.44
N PRO A 4 -5.03 6.96 -56.45
CA PRO A 4 -5.96 7.99 -56.01
C PRO A 4 -6.17 8.07 -54.48
N ALA A 5 -6.50 9.30 -54.09
CA ALA A 5 -6.95 9.71 -52.77
C ALA A 5 -8.24 9.01 -52.31
N ARG A 6 -8.36 8.79 -50.99
CA ARG A 6 -9.64 8.62 -50.32
C ARG A 6 -9.69 9.51 -49.08
N THR A 7 -10.53 10.52 -49.20
CA THR A 7 -11.13 11.38 -48.20
C THR A 7 -11.60 10.57 -46.99
N VAL A 8 -11.10 10.89 -45.78
CA VAL A 8 -11.71 10.43 -44.53
C VAL A 8 -12.87 11.39 -44.22
N VAL A 9 -14.08 10.85 -44.33
CA VAL A 9 -15.33 11.51 -43.96
C VAL A 9 -15.51 11.34 -42.45
N VAL A 10 -15.62 12.46 -41.74
CA VAL A 10 -16.11 12.53 -40.36
C VAL A 10 -17.55 12.01 -40.36
N LEU A 11 -17.78 10.84 -39.77
CA LEU A 11 -19.11 10.25 -39.69
C LEU A 11 -19.77 10.62 -38.36
N MET A 12 -20.62 11.64 -38.41
CA MET A 12 -21.74 11.80 -37.48
C MET A 12 -22.66 10.58 -37.63
N LEU A 13 -22.92 9.87 -36.53
CA LEU A 13 -23.93 8.82 -36.48
C LEU A 13 -25.18 9.35 -35.77
N ALA A 14 -26.03 9.99 -36.57
CA ALA A 14 -27.46 10.05 -36.31
C ALA A 14 -28.08 8.72 -36.79
N LEU A 15 -28.73 7.99 -35.89
CA LEU A 15 -29.63 6.90 -36.27
C LEU A 15 -30.98 7.08 -35.58
N ALA A 16 -31.98 7.45 -36.38
CA ALA A 16 -33.38 7.29 -36.06
C ALA A 16 -33.98 6.26 -37.02
N LEU A 17 -34.76 5.29 -36.51
CA LEU A 17 -36.13 4.98 -36.96
C LEU A 17 -36.73 3.77 -36.18
N LEU A 18 -37.83 4.08 -35.50
CA LEU A 18 -39.12 3.36 -35.36
C LEU A 18 -39.24 1.98 -34.68
N ALA A 19 -39.83 2.07 -33.48
CA ALA A 19 -41.09 1.46 -33.03
C ALA A 19 -41.20 -0.07 -32.82
N ALA A 20 -41.27 -0.46 -31.54
CA ALA A 20 -42.21 -1.46 -31.03
C ALA A 20 -42.67 -1.09 -29.61
N CYS A 21 -43.98 -1.26 -29.37
CA CYS A 21 -44.76 -0.72 -28.27
C CYS A 21 -44.55 -1.41 -26.90
N GLY A 22 -44.69 -0.63 -25.81
CA GLY A 22 -45.00 -1.10 -24.46
C GLY A 22 -45.12 0.09 -23.47
N GLY A 23 -46.35 0.47 -23.08
CA GLY A 23 -46.65 1.57 -22.14
C GLY A 23 -46.21 1.29 -20.69
N SER A 24 -46.20 2.21 -19.72
CA SER A 24 -46.91 3.49 -19.44
C SER A 24 -46.19 4.20 -18.26
N PRO A 25 -46.62 5.38 -17.75
CA PRO A 25 -47.06 6.61 -18.41
C PRO A 25 -46.03 7.77 -18.19
N ALA A 26 -46.15 8.81 -19.03
CA ALA A 26 -45.37 10.04 -18.94
C ALA A 26 -45.78 10.91 -17.74
N VAL A 27 -44.81 11.43 -17.01
CA VAL A 27 -45.00 12.54 -16.06
C VAL A 27 -44.63 13.84 -16.78
N GLN A 28 -45.58 14.76 -16.86
CA GLN A 28 -45.36 16.11 -17.42
C GLN A 28 -44.42 16.93 -16.53
N PRO A 29 -43.58 17.82 -17.10
CA PRO A 29 -42.76 18.72 -16.31
C PRO A 29 -43.64 19.78 -15.65
N THR A 30 -43.76 19.73 -14.33
CA THR A 30 -44.35 20.83 -13.53
C THR A 30 -43.45 22.05 -13.59
N ALA A 31 -44.04 23.19 -13.97
CA ALA A 31 -43.38 24.49 -13.97
C ALA A 31 -42.76 24.81 -12.60
N ALA A 32 -41.52 25.30 -12.62
CA ALA A 32 -40.81 25.76 -11.42
C ALA A 32 -41.58 26.89 -10.71
N PRO A 33 -41.63 26.92 -9.37
CA PRO A 33 -42.18 28.05 -8.65
C PRO A 33 -41.28 29.28 -8.84
N ALA A 34 -41.90 30.47 -8.94
CA ALA A 34 -41.20 31.75 -8.99
C ALA A 34 -40.33 31.96 -7.73
N PRO A 35 -39.18 32.64 -7.84
CA PRO A 35 -38.24 32.78 -6.73
C PRO A 35 -38.86 33.60 -5.60
N THR A 36 -38.93 33.00 -4.42
CA THR A 36 -39.26 33.71 -3.17
C THR A 36 -38.10 34.65 -2.85
N ALA A 37 -38.40 35.92 -2.55
CA ALA A 37 -37.39 36.91 -2.18
C ALA A 37 -36.49 36.40 -1.05
N ALA A 38 -35.17 36.53 -1.23
CA ALA A 38 -34.17 36.09 -0.27
C ALA A 38 -34.40 36.72 1.12
N PRO A 39 -34.20 35.97 2.21
CA PRO A 39 -34.26 36.51 3.57
C PRO A 39 -33.19 37.59 3.76
N ALA A 40 -33.49 38.61 4.58
CA ALA A 40 -32.55 39.68 4.86
C ALA A 40 -31.23 39.14 5.47
N PRO A 41 -30.06 39.68 5.07
CA PRO A 41 -28.77 39.19 5.54
C PRO A 41 -28.63 39.33 7.05
N THR A 42 -27.90 38.41 7.66
CA THR A 42 -27.52 38.49 9.09
C THR A 42 -26.68 39.76 9.33
N ALA A 43 -26.67 40.26 10.57
CA ALA A 43 -25.92 41.48 10.92
C ALA A 43 -24.41 41.39 10.61
N GLU A 44 -23.88 40.17 10.56
CA GLU A 44 -22.48 39.86 10.22
C GLU A 44 -22.25 39.88 8.70
N ALA A 45 -23.17 39.32 7.90
CA ALA A 45 -23.13 39.42 6.44
C ALA A 45 -23.30 40.88 5.97
N ALA A 46 -24.11 41.69 6.65
CA ALA A 46 -24.28 43.11 6.32
C ALA A 46 -23.03 43.98 6.56
N ALA A 47 -22.06 43.51 7.36
CA ALA A 47 -20.80 44.21 7.61
C ALA A 47 -19.70 43.82 6.61
N HIS A 48 -19.81 42.65 5.97
CA HIS A 48 -18.83 42.12 5.03
C HIS A 48 -19.03 42.63 3.59
N TYR A 49 -20.29 42.69 3.14
CA TYR A 49 -20.62 43.13 1.78
C TYR A 49 -20.86 44.65 1.70
N PRO A 50 -20.56 45.30 0.56
CA PRO A 50 -20.14 44.71 -0.71
C PRO A 50 -18.65 44.34 -0.76
N VAL A 51 -18.34 43.29 -1.52
CA VAL A 51 -16.97 42.84 -1.82
C VAL A 51 -16.74 42.96 -3.33
N THR A 52 -15.64 43.58 -3.74
CA THR A 52 -15.24 43.68 -5.14
C THR A 52 -14.00 42.83 -5.39
N ILE A 53 -14.10 41.92 -6.34
CA ILE A 53 -13.05 40.95 -6.71
C ILE A 53 -12.60 41.25 -8.13
N ALA A 54 -11.28 41.36 -8.33
CA ALA A 54 -10.74 41.40 -9.68
C ALA A 54 -11.01 40.05 -10.37
N THR A 55 -11.43 40.06 -11.63
CA THR A 55 -11.56 38.86 -12.47
C THR A 55 -10.59 38.95 -13.65
N CYS A 56 -10.59 37.97 -14.53
CA CYS A 56 -9.70 38.00 -15.70
C CYS A 56 -10.04 39.12 -16.69
N GLU A 57 -11.29 39.58 -16.71
CA GLU A 57 -11.80 40.60 -17.63
C GLU A 57 -12.39 41.84 -16.93
N GLY A 58 -11.92 42.15 -15.70
CA GLY A 58 -12.33 43.36 -14.98
C GLY A 58 -12.49 43.14 -13.48
N GLU A 59 -13.60 43.62 -12.93
CA GLU A 59 -13.95 43.45 -11.52
C GLU A 59 -15.43 43.06 -11.39
N GLU A 60 -15.75 42.17 -10.45
CA GLU A 60 -17.10 41.77 -10.09
C GLU A 60 -17.39 42.21 -8.65
N THR A 61 -18.56 42.84 -8.42
CA THR A 61 -18.96 43.28 -7.08
C THR A 61 -20.13 42.46 -6.55
N PHE A 62 -19.91 41.79 -5.44
CA PHE A 62 -20.87 40.97 -4.72
C PHE A 62 -21.48 41.78 -3.58
N THR A 63 -22.81 41.81 -3.53
CA THR A 63 -23.57 42.55 -2.51
C THR A 63 -24.12 41.64 -1.41
N GLU A 64 -24.04 40.34 -1.61
CA GLU A 64 -24.46 39.26 -0.71
C GLU A 64 -23.72 37.96 -1.13
N PRO A 65 -23.63 36.94 -0.25
CA PRO A 65 -22.98 35.68 -0.61
C PRO A 65 -23.78 34.93 -1.67
N PRO A 66 -23.16 34.41 -2.74
CA PRO A 66 -23.85 33.59 -3.74
C PRO A 66 -24.46 32.33 -3.11
N GLY A 67 -25.74 32.06 -3.36
CA GLY A 67 -26.45 30.89 -2.83
C GLY A 67 -26.66 29.77 -3.85
N ARG A 68 -26.63 30.11 -5.15
CA ARG A 68 -26.91 29.18 -6.24
C ARG A 68 -25.82 29.25 -7.30
N VAL A 69 -24.83 28.38 -7.19
CA VAL A 69 -23.58 28.44 -7.96
C VAL A 69 -23.53 27.37 -9.04
N PHE A 70 -23.18 27.76 -10.26
CA PHE A 70 -22.73 26.84 -11.30
C PHE A 70 -21.21 26.68 -11.21
N VAL A 71 -20.72 25.45 -11.16
CA VAL A 71 -19.29 25.15 -11.02
C VAL A 71 -18.80 24.34 -12.20
N ASP A 72 -17.88 24.91 -12.95
CA ASP A 72 -17.19 24.22 -14.02
C ASP A 72 -16.04 23.37 -13.47
N TYR A 73 -16.03 22.09 -13.85
CA TYR A 73 -14.91 21.16 -13.68
C TYR A 73 -14.65 20.67 -12.24
N GLN A 74 -14.16 19.43 -12.12
CA GLN A 74 -13.98 18.76 -10.81
C GLN A 74 -13.06 19.50 -9.82
N PRO A 75 -11.90 20.06 -10.22
CA PRO A 75 -11.04 20.80 -9.29
C PRO A 75 -11.73 21.99 -8.60
N GLN A 76 -12.65 22.66 -9.29
CA GLN A 76 -13.41 23.76 -8.71
C GLN A 76 -14.48 23.26 -7.73
N VAL A 77 -15.12 22.13 -8.05
CA VAL A 77 -16.08 21.46 -7.14
C VAL A 77 -15.40 21.06 -5.84
N GLU A 78 -14.25 20.36 -5.92
CA GLU A 78 -13.52 19.94 -4.73
C GLU A 78 -12.97 21.12 -3.93
N LEU A 79 -12.54 22.20 -4.59
CA LEU A 79 -12.13 23.43 -3.91
C LEU A 79 -13.28 24.03 -3.09
N LEU A 80 -14.49 24.13 -3.66
CA LEU A 80 -15.65 24.63 -2.93
C LEU A 80 -16.01 23.71 -1.75
N LEU A 81 -15.87 22.40 -1.91
CA LEU A 81 -16.08 21.45 -0.81
C LEU A 81 -15.07 21.64 0.32
N ARG A 82 -13.78 21.87 0.03
CA ARG A 82 -12.74 22.17 1.05
C ARG A 82 -12.99 23.51 1.76
N LEU A 83 -13.61 24.47 1.07
CA LEU A 83 -14.10 25.71 1.67
C LEU A 83 -15.44 25.53 2.41
N GLY A 84 -16.02 24.32 2.40
CA GLY A 84 -17.31 23.97 2.98
C GLY A 84 -18.47 24.75 2.39
N LEU A 85 -18.51 24.82 1.05
CA LEU A 85 -19.49 25.50 0.22
C LEU A 85 -20.29 24.53 -0.67
N GLY A 86 -20.32 23.23 -0.35
CA GLY A 86 -21.02 22.23 -1.16
C GLY A 86 -22.52 22.52 -1.33
N ASP A 87 -23.18 23.03 -0.28
CA ASP A 87 -24.59 23.41 -0.33
C ASP A 87 -24.90 24.56 -1.30
N ASN A 88 -23.92 25.43 -1.56
CA ASN A 88 -24.03 26.54 -2.51
C ASN A 88 -24.00 26.04 -3.97
N ILE A 89 -23.50 24.82 -4.22
CA ILE A 89 -23.42 24.24 -5.57
C ILE A 89 -24.82 23.82 -6.02
N ALA A 90 -25.27 24.41 -7.11
CA ALA A 90 -26.57 24.14 -7.72
C ALA A 90 -26.47 23.25 -8.96
N ALA A 91 -25.36 23.37 -9.69
CA ALA A 91 -25.05 22.54 -10.83
C ALA A 91 -23.54 22.48 -11.09
N TYR A 92 -23.09 21.41 -11.73
CA TYR A 92 -21.67 21.19 -12.02
C TYR A 92 -21.47 20.41 -13.33
N THR A 93 -20.25 20.44 -13.86
CA THR A 93 -19.81 19.67 -15.03
C THR A 93 -18.40 19.12 -14.84
N GLY A 94 -17.96 18.21 -15.72
CA GLY A 94 -16.58 17.72 -15.74
C GLY A 94 -16.13 16.96 -14.50
N VAL A 95 -17.06 16.26 -13.82
CA VAL A 95 -16.79 15.40 -12.65
C VAL A 95 -16.92 13.94 -13.04
N GLY A 96 -16.08 13.08 -12.47
CA GLY A 96 -16.14 11.62 -12.64
C GLY A 96 -15.13 11.05 -13.63
N GLU A 97 -14.23 11.88 -14.15
CA GLU A 97 -13.06 11.43 -14.92
C GLU A 97 -11.97 10.86 -14.02
N VAL A 98 -11.83 11.37 -12.79
CA VAL A 98 -10.94 10.82 -11.77
C VAL A 98 -11.71 10.70 -10.45
N PRO A 99 -11.31 9.78 -9.54
CA PRO A 99 -11.98 9.65 -8.24
C PRO A 99 -12.01 10.99 -7.51
N ILE A 100 -13.15 11.30 -6.86
CA ILE A 100 -13.24 12.44 -5.93
C ILE A 100 -12.24 12.20 -4.80
N ALA A 101 -11.49 13.24 -4.43
CA ALA A 101 -10.54 13.14 -3.34
C ALA A 101 -11.20 12.70 -2.01
N ALA A 102 -10.54 11.80 -1.29
CA ALA A 102 -11.11 11.11 -0.15
C ALA A 102 -11.56 12.05 0.99
N ASP A 103 -10.86 13.17 1.18
CA ASP A 103 -11.16 14.19 2.19
C ASP A 103 -12.49 14.92 1.94
N VAL A 104 -12.94 14.98 0.68
CA VAL A 104 -14.20 15.64 0.28
C VAL A 104 -15.24 14.68 -0.30
N ALA A 105 -14.92 13.39 -0.43
CA ALA A 105 -15.81 12.39 -1.04
C ALA A 105 -17.17 12.29 -0.36
N GLN A 106 -17.20 12.29 0.98
CA GLN A 106 -18.45 12.27 1.73
C GLN A 106 -19.29 13.54 1.46
N ALA A 107 -18.66 14.71 1.55
CA ALA A 107 -19.34 15.99 1.31
C ALA A 107 -19.85 16.09 -0.13
N PHE A 108 -19.11 15.56 -1.11
CA PHE A 108 -19.56 15.46 -2.49
C PHE A 108 -20.83 14.62 -2.61
N THR A 109 -20.85 13.39 -2.07
CA THR A 109 -22.01 12.49 -2.14
C THR A 109 -23.24 13.08 -1.46
N GLU A 110 -23.06 13.76 -0.33
CA GLU A 110 -24.18 14.32 0.43
C GLU A 110 -24.71 15.63 -0.16
N GLN A 111 -23.82 16.51 -0.63
CA GLN A 111 -24.17 17.90 -0.94
C GLN A 111 -24.19 18.20 -2.44
N VAL A 112 -23.41 17.49 -3.26
CA VAL A 112 -23.19 17.84 -4.68
C VAL A 112 -23.75 16.80 -5.63
N GLU A 113 -23.53 15.51 -5.37
CA GLU A 113 -24.01 14.42 -6.22
C GLU A 113 -25.52 14.48 -6.53
N PRO A 114 -26.41 14.86 -5.58
CA PRO A 114 -27.84 15.01 -5.86
C PRO A 114 -28.22 16.23 -6.72
N LYS A 115 -27.27 17.13 -7.01
CA LYS A 115 -27.50 18.38 -7.77
C LYS A 115 -27.44 18.13 -9.28
N THR A 116 -27.74 19.15 -10.07
CA THR A 116 -27.76 19.03 -11.54
C THR A 116 -26.35 18.81 -12.09
N ARG A 117 -26.08 17.61 -12.62
CA ARG A 117 -24.88 17.32 -13.40
C ARG A 117 -25.13 17.60 -14.88
N TYR A 118 -24.28 18.42 -15.48
CA TYR A 118 -24.25 18.67 -16.92
C TYR A 118 -23.17 17.82 -17.57
N GLU A 119 -23.57 16.82 -18.36
CA GLU A 119 -22.66 15.95 -19.14
C GLU A 119 -21.85 16.71 -20.18
N GLN A 120 -22.40 17.82 -20.69
CA GLN A 120 -21.73 18.81 -21.50
C GLN A 120 -22.07 20.18 -20.95
N PHE A 121 -21.26 21.21 -21.22
CA PHE A 121 -21.56 22.58 -20.83
C PHE A 121 -23.03 22.94 -21.10
N PRO A 122 -23.70 23.77 -20.27
CA PRO A 122 -25.09 24.12 -20.49
C PRO A 122 -25.27 24.87 -21.82
N ALA A 123 -26.35 24.60 -22.54
CA ALA A 123 -26.72 25.40 -23.71
C ALA A 123 -27.07 26.83 -23.28
N ARG A 124 -26.88 27.82 -24.17
CA ARG A 124 -27.14 29.24 -23.89
C ARG A 124 -28.47 29.50 -23.17
N GLU A 125 -29.58 28.96 -23.67
CA GLU A 125 -30.90 29.18 -23.07
C GLU A 125 -31.03 28.56 -21.66
N VAL A 126 -30.40 27.40 -21.43
CA VAL A 126 -30.42 26.71 -20.14
C VAL A 126 -29.59 27.48 -19.12
N ALA A 127 -28.39 27.91 -19.49
CA ALA A 127 -27.51 28.72 -18.65
C ALA A 127 -28.22 30.01 -18.16
N LEU A 128 -28.80 30.77 -19.09
CA LEU A 128 -29.41 32.07 -18.81
C LEU A 128 -30.73 31.99 -18.05
N SER A 129 -31.43 30.85 -18.09
CA SER A 129 -32.71 30.66 -17.38
C SER A 129 -32.59 29.93 -16.04
N ALA A 130 -31.40 29.38 -15.73
CA ALA A 130 -31.19 28.59 -14.52
C ALA A 130 -31.09 29.40 -13.22
N GLY A 131 -30.99 30.74 -13.34
CA GLY A 131 -31.02 31.67 -12.20
C GLY A 131 -29.86 31.45 -11.24
N TYR A 132 -28.64 31.29 -11.75
CA TYR A 132 -27.43 31.20 -10.93
C TYR A 132 -27.02 32.59 -10.44
N ASP A 133 -26.48 32.69 -9.22
CA ASP A 133 -25.93 33.93 -8.68
C ASP A 133 -24.48 34.15 -9.14
N LEU A 134 -23.77 33.02 -9.30
CA LEU A 134 -22.37 32.95 -9.67
C LEU A 134 -22.11 31.73 -10.56
N ALA A 135 -21.30 31.92 -11.59
CA ALA A 135 -20.64 30.87 -12.35
C ALA A 135 -19.14 30.89 -12.07
N ILE A 136 -18.59 29.78 -11.58
CA ILE A 136 -17.15 29.58 -11.41
C ILE A 136 -16.66 28.76 -12.61
N ILE A 137 -15.79 29.34 -13.43
CA ILE A 137 -15.41 28.79 -14.75
C ILE A 137 -13.93 28.47 -14.78
N ALA A 138 -13.57 27.22 -15.10
CA ALA A 138 -12.19 26.81 -15.28
C ALA A 138 -11.70 27.10 -16.71
N PHE A 139 -12.52 26.80 -17.72
CA PHE A 139 -12.16 26.97 -19.12
C PHE A 139 -13.12 27.91 -19.86
N PRO A 140 -12.90 29.24 -19.79
CA PRO A 140 -13.79 30.22 -20.42
C PRO A 140 -13.91 30.04 -21.93
N GLU A 141 -12.86 29.55 -22.60
CA GLU A 141 -12.84 29.26 -24.04
C GLU A 141 -13.83 28.18 -24.48
N TYR A 142 -14.33 27.34 -23.56
CA TYR A 142 -15.33 26.32 -23.87
C TYR A 142 -16.70 26.66 -23.26
N VAL A 143 -16.73 27.18 -22.05
CA VAL A 143 -17.98 27.50 -21.34
C VAL A 143 -18.66 28.74 -21.90
N LEU A 144 -17.87 29.71 -22.41
CA LEU A 144 -18.35 31.00 -22.88
C LEU A 144 -18.26 31.18 -24.41
N ASP A 145 -18.12 30.08 -25.18
CA ASP A 145 -17.99 30.12 -26.64
C ASP A 145 -19.34 30.13 -27.37
N PRO A 146 -19.79 31.28 -27.93
CA PRO A 146 -21.04 31.36 -28.67
C PRO A 146 -21.03 30.54 -29.97
N SER A 147 -19.86 30.21 -30.52
CA SER A 147 -19.75 29.36 -31.73
C SER A 147 -20.22 27.93 -31.46
N GLN A 148 -20.15 27.48 -30.21
CA GLN A 148 -20.66 26.19 -29.73
C GLN A 148 -22.08 26.30 -29.15
N GLY A 149 -22.78 27.42 -29.37
CA GLY A 149 -24.13 27.65 -28.83
C GLY A 149 -24.16 27.93 -27.32
N ARG A 150 -23.05 28.40 -26.74
CA ARG A 150 -22.95 28.78 -25.33
C ARG A 150 -23.26 30.27 -25.11
N ALA A 151 -23.56 30.62 -23.87
CA ALA A 151 -23.79 32.00 -23.48
C ALA A 151 -22.45 32.72 -23.25
N THR A 152 -22.33 33.95 -23.74
CA THR A 152 -21.17 34.81 -23.48
C THR A 152 -21.18 35.36 -22.05
N ARG A 153 -20.03 35.80 -21.51
CA ARG A 153 -19.95 36.44 -20.18
C ARG A 153 -21.00 37.54 -20.00
N ALA A 154 -21.10 38.44 -20.97
CA ALA A 154 -22.02 39.57 -20.91
C ALA A 154 -23.49 39.11 -20.84
N GLU A 155 -23.84 37.98 -21.46
CA GLU A 155 -25.19 37.44 -21.39
C GLU A 155 -25.48 36.84 -20.02
N TRP A 156 -24.54 36.10 -19.42
CA TRP A 156 -24.66 35.61 -18.04
C TRP A 156 -24.85 36.77 -17.06
N GLN A 157 -24.03 37.82 -17.17
CA GLN A 157 -24.12 39.02 -16.34
C GLN A 157 -25.46 39.76 -16.53
N GLN A 158 -25.94 39.89 -17.78
CA GLN A 158 -27.25 40.47 -18.07
C GLN A 158 -28.42 39.64 -17.50
N ALA A 159 -28.25 38.33 -17.39
CA ALA A 159 -29.21 37.43 -16.74
C ALA A 159 -29.10 37.42 -15.21
N GLY A 160 -28.17 38.19 -14.64
CA GLY A 160 -27.98 38.33 -13.20
C GLY A 160 -26.95 37.38 -12.58
N THR A 161 -26.26 36.58 -13.40
CA THR A 161 -25.19 35.69 -12.93
C THR A 161 -23.82 36.35 -13.06
N ARG A 162 -23.12 36.51 -11.95
CA ARG A 162 -21.71 36.96 -11.96
C ARG A 162 -20.81 35.84 -12.48
N VAL A 163 -19.70 36.18 -13.12
CA VAL A 163 -18.77 35.18 -13.67
C VAL A 163 -17.40 35.36 -13.04
N TYR A 164 -16.94 34.31 -12.35
CA TYR A 164 -15.61 34.22 -11.77
C TYR A 164 -14.81 33.16 -12.51
N ASP A 165 -13.66 33.54 -13.03
CA ASP A 165 -12.77 32.64 -13.76
C ASP A 165 -11.67 32.12 -12.83
N SER A 166 -11.26 30.88 -13.05
CA SER A 166 -10.02 30.33 -12.47
C SER A 166 -8.85 31.26 -12.79
N LYS A 167 -8.12 31.71 -11.75
CA LYS A 167 -7.11 32.76 -11.89
C LYS A 167 -5.90 32.31 -12.70
N ALA A 168 -5.52 31.03 -12.57
CA ALA A 168 -4.45 30.50 -13.39
C ALA A 168 -4.91 30.24 -14.84
N ASP A 169 -6.19 30.42 -15.17
CA ASP A 169 -6.74 30.17 -16.51
C ASP A 169 -7.26 31.43 -17.19
N CYS A 170 -6.94 32.60 -16.65
CA CYS A 170 -7.23 33.88 -17.29
C CYS A 170 -6.73 33.95 -18.74
N ALA A 171 -7.67 34.12 -19.68
CA ALA A 171 -7.38 34.37 -21.07
C ALA A 171 -6.53 35.65 -21.21
N GLY A 172 -5.37 35.56 -21.88
CA GLY A 172 -4.51 36.70 -22.17
C GLY A 172 -3.36 36.98 -21.17
N ALA A 173 -3.27 36.27 -20.04
CA ALA A 173 -2.13 36.40 -19.11
C ALA A 173 -0.79 35.89 -19.71
N GLY A 174 -0.86 35.17 -20.84
CA GLY A 174 0.26 34.39 -21.37
C GLY A 174 0.64 33.25 -20.42
N ALA A 175 1.48 32.32 -20.87
CA ALA A 175 1.90 31.23 -20.00
C ALA A 175 2.60 31.74 -18.73
N ALA A 176 3.41 32.81 -18.82
CA ALA A 176 4.17 33.35 -17.70
C ALA A 176 3.34 33.90 -16.51
N GLY A 177 2.06 34.23 -16.71
CA GLY A 177 1.17 34.71 -15.64
C GLY A 177 0.51 33.60 -14.81
N LYS A 178 0.61 32.34 -15.27
CA LYS A 178 -0.05 31.19 -14.64
C LYS A 178 0.90 30.56 -13.63
N THR A 179 0.64 30.76 -12.34
CA THR A 179 1.51 30.33 -11.23
C THR A 179 0.68 29.73 -10.10
N LEU A 180 1.33 29.02 -9.19
CA LEU A 180 0.73 28.54 -7.95
C LEU A 180 0.18 29.68 -7.08
N GLU A 181 0.74 30.88 -7.19
CA GLU A 181 0.23 32.08 -6.50
C GLU A 181 -1.18 32.46 -6.99
N ALA A 182 -1.50 32.16 -8.25
CA ALA A 182 -2.85 32.35 -8.78
C ALA A 182 -3.86 31.42 -8.09
N SER A 183 -3.46 30.19 -7.76
CA SER A 183 -4.29 29.26 -6.97
C SER A 183 -4.56 29.80 -5.56
N PHE A 184 -3.56 30.39 -4.88
CA PHE A 184 -3.77 31.03 -3.58
C PHE A 184 -4.69 32.25 -3.65
N THR A 185 -4.48 33.09 -4.68
CA THR A 185 -5.34 34.25 -4.93
C THR A 185 -6.79 33.80 -5.13
N GLN A 186 -7.00 32.73 -5.90
CA GLN A 186 -8.33 32.20 -6.13
C GLN A 186 -9.00 31.64 -4.87
N ILE A 187 -8.26 30.93 -4.03
CA ILE A 187 -8.79 30.44 -2.75
C ILE A 187 -9.24 31.62 -1.87
N ARG A 188 -8.43 32.69 -1.82
CA ARG A 188 -8.75 33.92 -1.07
C ARG A 188 -9.92 34.70 -1.65
N ASP A 189 -9.99 34.84 -2.97
CA ASP A 189 -11.08 35.50 -3.67
C ASP A 189 -12.40 34.77 -3.37
N LEU A 190 -12.43 33.43 -3.48
CA LEU A 190 -13.60 32.64 -3.09
C LEU A 190 -13.91 32.75 -1.59
N GLY A 191 -12.87 32.81 -0.74
CA GLY A 191 -13.00 33.14 0.68
C GLY A 191 -13.82 34.43 0.90
N GLN A 192 -13.42 35.52 0.25
CA GLN A 192 -14.09 36.81 0.35
C GLN A 192 -15.49 36.80 -0.28
N ILE A 193 -15.67 36.16 -1.45
CA ILE A 193 -16.97 36.07 -2.14
C ILE A 193 -18.03 35.42 -1.25
N PHE A 194 -17.67 34.36 -0.54
CA PHE A 194 -18.59 33.57 0.27
C PHE A 194 -18.55 33.88 1.77
N ASN A 195 -17.72 34.84 2.21
CA ASN A 195 -17.49 35.19 3.62
C ASN A 195 -16.97 33.99 4.45
N VAL A 196 -15.92 33.34 3.94
CA VAL A 196 -15.29 32.14 4.49
C VAL A 196 -13.76 32.27 4.56
N GLU A 197 -13.25 33.50 4.70
CA GLU A 197 -11.83 33.84 4.66
C GLU A 197 -10.99 33.06 5.66
N GLU A 198 -11.52 32.76 6.84
CA GLU A 198 -10.81 31.93 7.82
C GLU A 198 -10.51 30.53 7.26
N ARG A 199 -11.50 29.90 6.60
CA ARG A 199 -11.33 28.59 5.94
C ARG A 199 -10.39 28.69 4.74
N ALA A 200 -10.50 29.78 3.98
CA ALA A 200 -9.62 30.03 2.84
C ALA A 200 -8.16 30.20 3.26
N GLU A 201 -7.88 31.01 4.27
CA GLU A 201 -6.51 31.19 4.79
C GLU A 201 -5.99 29.92 5.46
N ALA A 202 -6.82 29.13 6.13
CA ALA A 202 -6.42 27.83 6.67
C ALA A 202 -5.95 26.88 5.55
N LEU A 203 -6.71 26.79 4.45
CA LEU A 203 -6.35 25.98 3.28
C LEU A 203 -5.07 26.49 2.60
N VAL A 204 -4.92 27.81 2.44
CA VAL A 204 -3.68 28.39 1.90
C VAL A 204 -2.49 28.11 2.81
N ALA A 205 -2.64 28.23 4.13
CA ALA A 205 -1.59 27.94 5.09
C ALA A 205 -1.14 26.47 5.03
N GLU A 206 -2.08 25.52 4.89
CA GLU A 206 -1.79 24.10 4.69
C GLU A 206 -0.98 23.87 3.42
N MET A 207 -1.42 24.44 2.30
CA MET A 207 -0.70 24.35 1.03
C MET A 207 0.70 24.96 1.13
N GLN A 208 0.86 26.11 1.78
CA GLN A 208 2.15 26.76 2.00
C GLN A 208 3.08 25.93 2.89
N ALA A 209 2.56 25.28 3.93
CA ALA A 209 3.33 24.39 4.78
C ALA A 209 3.89 23.19 3.98
N THR A 210 3.06 22.56 3.14
CA THR A 210 3.49 21.48 2.24
C THR A 210 4.60 21.94 1.29
N LEU A 211 4.47 23.13 0.71
CA LEU A 211 5.48 23.68 -0.19
C LEU A 211 6.78 24.04 0.53
N ALA A 212 6.71 24.56 1.76
CA ALA A 212 7.88 24.89 2.56
C ALA A 212 8.67 23.63 2.95
N ASP A 213 7.96 22.55 3.28
CA ASP A 213 8.56 21.24 3.55
C ASP A 213 9.26 20.68 2.30
N VAL A 214 8.59 20.70 1.14
CA VAL A 214 9.20 20.28 -0.12
C VAL A 214 10.43 21.12 -0.45
N ALA A 215 10.33 22.45 -0.37
CA ALA A 215 11.44 23.36 -0.64
C ALA A 215 12.65 23.07 0.26
N THR A 216 12.41 22.82 1.55
CA THR A 216 13.46 22.44 2.49
C THR A 216 14.12 21.12 2.10
N ARG A 217 13.32 20.13 1.68
CA ARG A 217 13.83 18.81 1.29
C ARG A 217 14.61 18.85 -0.03
N VAL A 218 14.26 19.70 -0.99
CA VAL A 218 14.92 19.71 -2.31
C VAL A 218 16.02 20.76 -2.48
N ALA A 219 16.22 21.67 -1.53
CA ALA A 219 17.08 22.86 -1.66
C ALA A 219 18.51 22.60 -2.18
N ASP A 220 19.17 21.54 -1.73
CA ASP A 220 20.57 21.23 -2.06
C ASP A 220 20.71 20.00 -2.98
N ARG A 221 19.64 19.63 -3.68
CA ARG A 221 19.59 18.42 -4.50
C ARG A 221 19.82 18.73 -5.99
N PRO A 222 20.36 17.77 -6.76
CA PRO A 222 20.48 17.92 -8.22
C PRO A 222 19.11 18.15 -8.84
N THR A 223 19.00 19.09 -9.78
CA THR A 223 17.72 19.41 -10.44
C THR A 223 17.47 18.47 -11.63
N PRO A 224 16.58 17.46 -11.53
CA PRO A 224 16.28 16.59 -12.67
C PRO A 224 15.46 17.32 -13.73
N ARG A 225 15.67 16.92 -14.99
CA ARG A 225 14.94 17.39 -16.16
C ARG A 225 13.64 16.62 -16.35
N ILE A 226 12.53 17.32 -16.45
CA ILE A 226 11.18 16.78 -16.41
C ILE A 226 10.42 17.16 -17.67
N ALA A 227 9.66 16.22 -18.21
CA ALA A 227 8.62 16.47 -19.21
C ALA A 227 7.28 15.98 -18.67
N ILE A 228 6.20 16.74 -18.87
CA ILE A 228 4.84 16.26 -18.57
C ILE A 228 4.16 15.88 -19.88
N LEU A 229 4.07 14.58 -20.15
CA LEU A 229 3.41 14.01 -21.32
C LEU A 229 1.90 13.94 -21.08
N ASP A 230 1.12 14.48 -22.00
CA ASP A 230 -0.34 14.48 -21.89
C ASP A 230 -1.00 13.58 -22.94
N TYR A 231 -0.73 13.85 -24.21
CA TYR A 231 -1.42 13.21 -25.33
C TYR A 231 -0.43 12.70 -26.38
N ILE A 232 -0.83 11.68 -27.14
CA ILE A 232 -0.09 11.15 -28.29
C ILE A 232 -1.09 11.05 -29.44
N ASP A 233 -0.81 11.69 -30.57
CA ASP A 233 -1.70 11.64 -31.74
C ASP A 233 -1.60 10.32 -32.51
N GLU A 234 -2.48 10.14 -33.50
CA GLU A 234 -2.51 8.93 -34.35
C GLU A 234 -1.21 8.70 -35.16
N GLN A 235 -0.37 9.73 -35.30
CA GLN A 235 0.92 9.66 -35.98
C GLN A 235 2.08 9.40 -35.00
N GLY A 236 1.80 9.28 -33.70
CA GLY A 236 2.80 9.08 -32.66
C GLY A 236 3.53 10.37 -32.26
N VAL A 237 2.95 11.55 -32.49
CA VAL A 237 3.53 12.81 -32.03
C VAL A 237 3.06 13.10 -30.60
N PRO A 238 3.97 13.15 -29.62
CA PRO A 238 3.62 13.45 -28.24
C PRO A 238 3.36 14.95 -28.03
N SER A 239 2.42 15.26 -27.15
CA SER A 239 2.11 16.61 -26.68
C SER A 239 2.45 16.77 -25.21
N PHE A 240 3.07 17.89 -24.86
CA PHE A 240 3.60 18.15 -23.53
C PHE A 240 3.08 19.46 -22.95
N TYR A 241 2.97 19.50 -21.63
CA TYR A 241 2.82 20.76 -20.91
C TYR A 241 4.18 21.47 -20.78
N ALA A 242 4.27 22.66 -21.39
CA ALA A 242 5.56 23.29 -21.66
C ALA A 242 5.75 24.66 -20.96
N ALA A 243 4.67 25.31 -20.49
CA ALA A 243 4.79 26.64 -19.91
C ALA A 243 3.72 26.97 -18.85
N GLY A 244 3.95 28.02 -18.06
CA GLY A 244 3.03 28.52 -17.03
C GLY A 244 2.96 27.65 -15.78
N LEU A 245 1.74 27.36 -15.29
CA LEU A 245 1.54 26.69 -14.00
C LEU A 245 2.38 25.43 -13.90
N TYR A 246 2.40 24.62 -14.96
CA TYR A 246 3.15 23.37 -15.03
C TYR A 246 4.65 23.55 -14.79
N THR A 247 5.24 24.62 -15.33
CA THR A 247 6.67 24.94 -15.14
C THR A 247 6.94 25.44 -13.72
N ASP A 248 6.03 26.23 -13.14
CA ASP A 248 6.12 26.66 -11.74
C ASP A 248 6.01 25.46 -10.77
N LEU A 249 5.09 24.52 -11.01
CA LEU A 249 4.96 23.31 -10.20
C LEU A 249 6.21 22.42 -10.27
N ILE A 250 6.78 22.22 -11.47
CA ILE A 250 8.04 21.47 -11.64
C ILE A 250 9.19 22.15 -10.88
N ALA A 251 9.33 23.47 -11.02
CA ALA A 251 10.38 24.24 -10.36
C ALA A 251 10.29 24.13 -8.82
N ARG A 252 9.08 24.21 -8.27
CA ARG A 252 8.84 24.07 -6.82
C ARG A 252 9.06 22.66 -6.31
N ALA A 253 8.89 21.65 -7.16
CA ALA A 253 9.24 20.27 -6.86
C ALA A 253 10.77 20.00 -6.97
N GLY A 254 11.56 21.03 -7.30
CA GLY A 254 13.01 20.94 -7.45
C GLY A 254 13.46 20.33 -8.77
N GLY A 255 12.63 20.37 -9.82
CA GLY A 255 12.97 19.93 -11.18
C GLY A 255 13.08 21.09 -12.18
N GLU A 256 13.46 20.77 -13.42
CA GLU A 256 13.54 21.69 -14.56
C GLU A 256 12.64 21.19 -15.69
N ASN A 257 11.73 22.02 -16.22
CA ASN A 257 10.92 21.62 -17.37
C ASN A 257 11.75 21.67 -18.66
N VAL A 258 11.91 20.52 -19.34
CA VAL A 258 12.71 20.44 -20.58
C VAL A 258 12.15 21.27 -21.73
N PHE A 259 10.88 21.65 -21.67
CA PHE A 259 10.20 22.44 -22.70
C PHE A 259 9.87 23.88 -22.25
N ALA A 260 10.55 24.39 -21.21
CA ALA A 260 10.33 25.75 -20.70
C ALA A 260 10.63 26.89 -21.70
N ASP A 261 11.25 26.60 -22.84
CA ASP A 261 11.50 27.55 -23.94
C ASP A 261 10.26 27.78 -24.83
N GLN A 262 9.21 26.99 -24.67
CA GLN A 262 7.97 27.14 -25.42
C GLN A 262 7.11 28.27 -24.85
N THR A 263 6.39 28.99 -25.73
CA THR A 263 5.51 30.09 -25.32
C THR A 263 4.07 29.64 -25.03
N GLU A 264 3.67 28.53 -25.62
CA GLU A 264 2.36 27.91 -25.41
C GLU A 264 2.41 26.92 -24.25
N GLN A 265 1.32 26.83 -23.50
CA GLN A 265 1.24 25.96 -22.33
C GLN A 265 1.22 24.48 -22.67
N TYR A 266 0.65 24.14 -23.82
CA TYR A 266 0.42 22.79 -24.29
C TYR A 266 0.82 22.73 -25.75
N VAL A 267 1.79 21.89 -26.08
CA VAL A 267 2.40 21.87 -27.42
C VAL A 267 2.68 20.45 -27.88
N ALA A 268 2.39 20.17 -29.15
CA ALA A 268 2.86 18.96 -29.82
C ALA A 268 4.33 19.15 -30.22
N ILE A 269 5.18 18.19 -29.86
CA ILE A 269 6.63 18.26 -30.10
C ILE A 269 7.04 17.08 -30.95
N SER A 270 7.79 17.33 -32.03
CA SER A 270 8.23 16.26 -32.91
C SER A 270 9.15 15.29 -32.16
N PRO A 271 9.09 13.96 -32.44
CA PRO A 271 9.94 12.99 -31.78
C PRO A 271 11.44 13.30 -31.88
N GLU A 272 11.91 13.91 -32.97
CA GLU A 272 13.33 14.30 -33.09
C GLU A 272 13.70 15.35 -32.04
N VAL A 273 12.85 16.34 -31.80
CA VAL A 273 13.08 17.37 -30.78
C VAL A 273 13.02 16.78 -29.37
N VAL A 274 12.13 15.82 -29.12
CA VAL A 274 12.06 15.13 -27.83
C VAL A 274 13.31 14.29 -27.59
N ALA A 275 13.81 13.58 -28.61
CA ALA A 275 15.00 12.74 -28.50
C ALA A 275 16.27 13.55 -28.18
N ASP A 276 16.36 14.79 -28.66
CA ASP A 276 17.46 15.71 -28.38
C ASP A 276 17.36 16.36 -26.98
N ARG A 277 16.24 16.16 -26.26
CA ARG A 277 16.00 16.70 -24.92
C ARG A 277 15.95 15.59 -23.88
N PRO A 278 17.06 15.32 -23.19
CA PRO A 278 17.12 14.26 -22.19
C PRO A 278 16.19 14.55 -21.00
N VAL A 279 15.28 13.60 -20.72
CA VAL A 279 14.35 13.62 -19.59
C VAL A 279 14.83 12.63 -18.52
N ASP A 280 14.99 13.10 -17.29
CA ASP A 280 15.44 12.31 -16.15
C ASP A 280 14.29 11.58 -15.44
N VAL A 281 13.13 12.23 -15.34
CA VAL A 281 11.88 11.63 -14.83
C VAL A 281 10.72 12.11 -15.69
N LEU A 282 9.90 11.17 -16.19
CA LEU A 282 8.71 11.49 -16.98
C LEU A 282 7.53 11.74 -16.05
N ALA A 283 6.87 12.89 -16.13
CA ALA A 283 5.54 13.05 -15.59
C ALA A 283 4.52 12.72 -16.68
N VAL A 284 3.43 12.04 -16.33
CA VAL A 284 2.41 11.61 -17.29
C VAL A 284 1.05 11.97 -16.76
N MET A 285 0.28 12.70 -17.56
CA MET A 285 -1.09 13.03 -17.25
C MET A 285 -1.99 11.80 -17.37
N GLU A 286 -2.93 11.60 -16.46
CA GLU A 286 -3.97 10.57 -16.53
C GLU A 286 -5.30 11.22 -16.88
N TRP A 287 -6.02 10.62 -17.84
CA TRP A 287 -7.31 11.12 -18.31
C TRP A 287 -8.26 9.94 -18.58
N ALA A 288 -9.47 9.99 -18.02
CA ALA A 288 -10.42 8.90 -18.21
C ALA A 288 -10.89 8.77 -19.66
N GLY A 289 -10.89 7.52 -20.15
CA GLY A 289 -11.36 7.19 -21.50
C GLY A 289 -10.33 7.43 -22.61
N GLY A 290 -9.12 7.90 -22.27
CA GLY A 290 -7.97 7.99 -23.18
C GLY A 290 -6.97 6.85 -23.01
N ILE A 291 -5.80 7.00 -23.65
CA ILE A 291 -4.62 6.16 -23.39
C ILE A 291 -4.21 6.37 -21.94
N SER A 292 -4.05 5.29 -21.18
CA SER A 292 -3.69 5.36 -19.76
C SER A 292 -2.31 5.98 -19.56
N ALA A 293 -2.03 6.51 -18.37
CA ALA A 293 -0.71 7.06 -18.07
C ALA A 293 0.40 6.00 -18.19
N ALA A 294 0.10 4.73 -17.85
CA ALA A 294 1.05 3.62 -18.01
C ALA A 294 1.37 3.35 -19.48
N GLU A 295 0.38 3.33 -20.36
CA GLU A 295 0.58 3.16 -21.80
C GLU A 295 1.33 4.34 -22.42
N LYS A 296 1.04 5.57 -21.99
CA LYS A 296 1.78 6.77 -22.40
C LYS A 296 3.25 6.73 -21.95
N ALA A 297 3.51 6.27 -20.72
CA ALA A 297 4.87 6.06 -20.24
C ALA A 297 5.59 5.00 -21.06
N GLU A 298 4.95 3.87 -21.36
CA GLU A 298 5.54 2.81 -22.19
C GLU A 298 5.86 3.32 -23.59
N PHE A 299 4.93 4.03 -24.22
CA PHE A 299 5.16 4.67 -25.51
C PHE A 299 6.41 5.56 -25.47
N TYR A 300 6.55 6.39 -24.43
CA TYR A 300 7.73 7.25 -24.27
C TYR A 300 9.01 6.41 -24.12
N PHE A 301 8.98 5.35 -23.30
CA PHE A 301 10.14 4.49 -23.07
C PHE A 301 10.60 3.75 -24.32
N GLU A 302 9.65 3.26 -25.12
CA GLU A 302 9.93 2.59 -26.39
C GLU A 302 10.40 3.56 -27.47
N THR A 303 9.82 4.75 -27.54
CA THR A 303 10.15 5.76 -28.56
C THR A 303 11.48 6.45 -28.27
N PHE A 304 11.82 6.65 -26.99
CA PHE A 304 13.01 7.36 -26.54
C PHE A 304 13.88 6.49 -25.60
N PRO A 305 14.41 5.33 -26.06
CA PRO A 305 15.09 4.36 -25.19
C PRO A 305 16.41 4.86 -24.60
N ASN A 306 16.96 5.94 -25.16
CA ASN A 306 18.19 6.57 -24.69
C ASN A 306 17.95 7.66 -23.62
N ALA A 307 16.69 8.05 -23.37
CA ALA A 307 16.40 9.01 -22.31
C ALA A 307 16.64 8.35 -20.92
N PRO A 308 17.23 9.06 -19.95
CA PRO A 308 17.47 8.48 -18.61
C PRO A 308 16.19 7.96 -17.93
N ALA A 309 15.05 8.67 -18.10
CA ALA A 309 13.74 8.22 -17.63
C ALA A 309 13.36 6.85 -18.20
N SER A 310 13.66 6.58 -19.48
CA SER A 310 13.38 5.30 -20.14
C SER A 310 14.28 4.17 -19.65
N GLN A 311 15.57 4.45 -19.48
CA GLN A 311 16.55 3.47 -19.00
C GLN A 311 16.24 3.00 -17.58
N GLN A 312 15.75 3.91 -16.74
CA GLN A 312 15.38 3.64 -15.35
C GLN A 312 13.88 3.33 -15.18
N ARG A 313 13.10 3.41 -16.26
CA ARG A 313 11.63 3.30 -16.27
C ARG A 313 10.95 4.19 -15.22
N ARG A 314 11.47 5.39 -15.01
CA ARG A 314 11.01 6.35 -14.00
C ARG A 314 9.93 7.26 -14.57
N PHE A 315 8.72 7.12 -14.03
CA PHE A 315 7.64 8.07 -14.29
C PHE A 315 6.77 8.33 -13.05
N VAL A 316 6.06 9.45 -13.06
CA VAL A 316 5.05 9.83 -12.07
C VAL A 316 3.74 10.17 -12.77
N VAL A 317 2.63 9.62 -12.26
CA VAL A 317 1.30 9.91 -12.80
C VAL A 317 0.77 11.20 -12.17
N LEU A 318 0.22 12.10 -12.96
CA LEU A 318 -0.47 13.32 -12.55
C LEU A 318 -1.92 13.28 -13.05
N THR A 319 -2.80 14.05 -12.44
CA THR A 319 -4.24 14.10 -12.76
C THR A 319 -4.69 15.53 -13.05
N ASN A 320 -5.92 15.68 -13.53
CA ASN A 320 -6.57 16.99 -13.69
C ASN A 320 -6.58 17.81 -12.38
N MET A 321 -6.68 17.15 -11.22
CA MET A 321 -6.57 17.80 -9.91
C MET A 321 -5.18 18.37 -9.62
N ASP A 322 -4.13 17.72 -10.14
CA ASP A 322 -2.74 18.10 -9.90
C ASP A 322 -2.35 19.33 -10.74
N LEU A 323 -2.84 19.37 -11.97
CA LEU A 323 -2.35 20.28 -13.02
C LEU A 323 -3.20 21.52 -13.24
N ASN A 324 -4.43 21.58 -12.72
CA ASN A 324 -5.31 22.75 -12.83
C ASN A 324 -5.28 23.62 -11.57
N ALA A 325 -5.58 24.91 -11.70
CA ALA A 325 -5.53 25.83 -10.56
C ALA A 325 -6.47 25.39 -9.44
N GLY A 326 -5.91 25.23 -8.24
CA GLY A 326 -6.72 24.96 -7.05
C GLY A 326 -5.94 24.29 -5.93
N SER A 327 -6.70 23.66 -5.04
CA SER A 327 -6.20 23.05 -3.81
C SER A 327 -5.26 21.85 -4.05
N GLY A 328 -5.33 21.21 -5.22
CA GLY A 328 -4.49 20.04 -5.56
C GLY A 328 -3.02 20.37 -5.86
N ASN A 329 -2.69 21.62 -6.20
CA ASN A 329 -1.36 21.93 -6.73
C ASN A 329 -0.21 21.75 -5.72
N ALA A 330 -0.43 22.00 -4.43
CA ALA A 330 0.61 21.76 -3.41
C ALA A 330 0.91 20.25 -3.27
N ASN A 331 -0.12 19.41 -3.38
CA ASN A 331 0.02 17.96 -3.41
C ASN A 331 0.72 17.49 -4.68
N ALA A 332 0.44 18.11 -5.84
CA ALA A 332 1.16 17.85 -7.08
C ALA A 332 2.65 18.13 -6.94
N VAL A 333 3.03 19.26 -6.32
CA VAL A 333 4.43 19.60 -6.02
C VAL A 333 5.07 18.55 -5.13
N ALA A 334 4.41 18.13 -4.05
CA ALA A 334 4.94 17.09 -3.15
C ALA A 334 5.07 15.73 -3.83
N LYS A 335 4.09 15.33 -4.64
CA LYS A 335 4.07 14.09 -5.42
C LYS A 335 5.21 14.05 -6.43
N MET A 336 5.39 15.13 -7.17
CA MET A 336 6.51 15.30 -8.10
C MET A 336 7.85 15.29 -7.37
N ALA A 337 7.99 16.04 -6.27
CA ALA A 337 9.25 16.09 -5.51
C ALA A 337 9.69 14.72 -4.98
N ARG A 338 8.75 13.89 -4.52
CA ARG A 338 9.01 12.48 -4.14
C ARG A 338 9.52 11.65 -5.32
N ALA A 339 8.94 11.82 -6.50
CA ALA A 339 9.38 11.10 -7.70
C ALA A 339 10.74 11.59 -8.23
N PHE A 340 11.00 12.90 -8.10
CA PHE A 340 12.22 13.56 -8.59
C PHE A 340 13.40 13.24 -7.66
N HIS A 341 13.15 13.27 -6.35
CA HIS A 341 14.14 13.18 -5.28
C HIS A 341 13.74 12.14 -4.22
N PRO A 342 13.61 10.83 -4.55
CA PRO A 342 13.14 9.81 -3.61
C PRO A 342 13.93 9.81 -2.29
N ASP A 343 15.26 9.88 -2.37
CA ASP A 343 16.18 9.97 -1.22
C ASP A 343 15.89 11.16 -0.26
N ALA A 344 15.16 12.19 -0.70
CA ALA A 344 14.76 13.33 0.13
C ALA A 344 13.56 13.04 1.03
N PHE A 345 12.75 12.05 0.66
CA PHE A 345 11.48 11.76 1.29
C PHE A 345 11.46 10.37 1.94
N ASP A 346 12.39 9.48 1.57
CA ASP A 346 12.49 8.11 2.10
C ASP A 346 12.83 8.07 3.60
N ALA A 347 13.71 8.96 4.08
CA ALA A 347 14.07 9.02 5.52
C ALA A 347 12.89 9.42 6.43
N ALA A 348 11.97 10.26 5.93
CA ALA A 348 10.79 10.69 6.69
C ALA A 348 9.67 9.63 6.66
N ALA A 349 9.54 8.88 5.55
CA ALA A 349 8.62 7.76 5.43
C ALA A 349 9.07 6.57 6.31
N ALA A 350 10.37 6.27 6.32
CA ALA A 350 10.98 5.30 7.22
C ALA A 350 10.77 5.69 8.70
N ALA A 351 11.03 6.95 9.07
CA ALA A 351 10.80 7.43 10.43
C ALA A 351 9.33 7.39 10.86
N ALA A 352 8.38 7.75 9.97
CA ALA A 352 6.95 7.65 10.24
C ALA A 352 6.48 6.18 10.37
N ALA A 353 7.15 5.26 9.70
CA ALA A 353 6.92 3.81 9.80
C ALA A 353 7.68 3.13 10.96
N GLY A 354 8.36 3.91 11.82
CA GLY A 354 9.03 3.40 13.02
C GLY A 354 10.49 2.97 12.83
N TYR A 355 11.14 3.35 11.74
CA TYR A 355 12.54 3.04 11.44
C TYR A 355 13.50 4.19 11.79
N PRO A 356 14.81 3.92 12.04
CA PRO A 356 15.42 2.60 12.04
C PRO A 356 14.97 1.74 13.23
N VAL A 357 14.76 0.45 12.96
CA VAL A 357 14.48 -0.55 14.00
C VAL A 357 15.79 -1.26 14.33
N THR A 358 16.11 -1.35 15.61
CA THR A 358 17.29 -2.09 16.08
C THR A 358 16.84 -3.26 16.95
N ILE A 359 17.28 -4.46 16.58
CA ILE A 359 16.96 -5.73 17.26
C ILE A 359 18.25 -6.38 17.74
N GLU A 360 18.25 -6.84 18.97
CA GLU A 360 19.31 -7.72 19.47
C GLU A 360 18.93 -9.17 19.17
N ASN A 361 19.76 -9.87 18.40
CA ASN A 361 19.52 -11.26 18.00
C ASN A 361 20.79 -12.10 18.17
N CYS A 362 20.74 -13.07 19.08
CA CYS A 362 21.84 -14.00 19.39
C CYS A 362 23.21 -13.31 19.59
N GLY A 363 23.23 -12.19 20.32
CA GLY A 363 24.44 -11.40 20.60
C GLY A 363 24.88 -10.46 19.47
N ASN A 364 24.12 -10.37 18.39
CA ASN A 364 24.33 -9.42 17.30
C ASN A 364 23.29 -8.31 17.33
N THR A 365 23.73 -7.07 17.09
CA THR A 365 22.84 -5.92 16.86
C THR A 365 22.49 -5.86 15.38
N LEU A 366 21.21 -6.03 15.06
CA LEU A 366 20.67 -5.90 13.71
C LEU A 366 19.96 -4.54 13.59
N THR A 367 20.30 -3.75 12.58
CA THR A 367 19.68 -2.44 12.35
C THR A 367 19.06 -2.40 10.97
N PHE A 368 17.76 -2.08 10.92
CA PHE A 368 16.98 -2.00 9.69
C PHE A 368 16.55 -0.55 9.50
N ASP A 369 17.02 0.10 8.42
CA ASP A 369 16.64 1.47 8.08
C ASP A 369 15.25 1.54 7.40
N ALA A 370 14.75 0.40 6.91
CA ALA A 370 13.41 0.19 6.38
C ALA A 370 13.04 -1.30 6.49
N ALA A 371 11.77 -1.63 6.28
CA ALA A 371 11.30 -3.01 6.21
C ALA A 371 12.06 -3.78 5.10
N PRO A 372 12.63 -4.97 5.37
CA PRO A 372 13.20 -5.79 4.33
C PRO A 372 12.16 -6.18 3.27
N GLU A 373 12.50 -6.00 2.00
CA GLU A 373 11.67 -6.39 0.87
C GLU A 373 11.96 -7.81 0.36
N ARG A 374 13.13 -8.35 0.73
CA ARG A 374 13.63 -9.64 0.23
C ARG A 374 14.09 -10.52 1.39
N VAL A 375 13.29 -11.52 1.76
CA VAL A 375 13.51 -12.39 2.91
C VAL A 375 13.63 -13.83 2.46
N ALA A 376 14.68 -14.51 2.89
CA ALA A 376 14.85 -15.95 2.71
C ALA A 376 14.63 -16.67 4.05
N PRO A 377 13.42 -17.19 4.32
CA PRO A 377 13.19 -18.02 5.48
C PRO A 377 13.72 -19.44 5.24
N LEU A 378 14.63 -19.86 6.11
CA LEU A 378 15.21 -21.19 6.14
C LEU A 378 14.44 -21.98 7.18
N TYR A 379 13.68 -22.97 6.70
CA TYR A 379 12.83 -23.91 7.47
C TYR A 379 11.34 -23.50 7.60
N PRO A 380 10.37 -24.45 7.53
CA PRO A 380 8.95 -24.12 7.50
C PRO A 380 8.39 -23.30 8.67
N PRO A 381 8.73 -23.53 9.95
CA PRO A 381 8.26 -22.71 11.07
C PRO A 381 8.57 -21.21 10.93
N VAL A 382 9.72 -20.87 10.34
CA VAL A 382 10.10 -19.47 10.08
C VAL A 382 9.20 -18.90 8.98
N THR A 383 8.97 -19.68 7.92
CA THR A 383 8.06 -19.31 6.84
C THR A 383 6.64 -19.10 7.36
N GLU A 384 6.15 -19.98 8.24
CA GLU A 384 4.83 -19.87 8.83
C GLU A 384 4.65 -18.61 9.67
N MET A 385 5.67 -18.21 10.44
CA MET A 385 5.64 -16.93 11.18
C MET A 385 5.48 -15.75 10.22
N LEU A 386 6.21 -15.72 9.11
CA LEU A 386 6.09 -14.65 8.11
C LEU A 386 4.72 -14.65 7.42
N LEU A 387 4.22 -15.83 7.05
CA LEU A 387 2.90 -15.98 6.42
C LEU A 387 1.76 -15.59 7.36
N LEU A 388 1.81 -16.02 8.63
CA LEU A 388 0.84 -15.65 9.65
C LEU A 388 0.76 -14.13 9.84
N LEU A 389 1.90 -13.45 9.76
CA LEU A 389 1.99 -11.99 9.82
C LEU A 389 1.71 -11.31 8.46
N GLY A 390 1.26 -12.06 7.45
CA GLY A 390 0.89 -11.57 6.13
C GLY A 390 2.04 -10.86 5.40
N LEU A 391 3.23 -11.48 5.42
CA LEU A 391 4.47 -11.02 4.77
C LEU A 391 4.86 -11.90 3.58
N SER A 392 3.88 -12.57 2.95
CA SER A 392 4.12 -13.47 1.82
C SER A 392 4.85 -12.79 0.65
N ASP A 393 4.53 -11.53 0.39
CA ASP A 393 5.15 -10.68 -0.65
C ASP A 393 6.63 -10.38 -0.41
N ARG A 394 7.11 -10.57 0.82
CA ARG A 394 8.51 -10.33 1.21
C ARG A 394 9.41 -11.56 1.04
N ILE A 395 8.83 -12.73 0.81
CA ILE A 395 9.58 -13.99 0.73
C ILE A 395 10.14 -14.18 -0.69
N VAL A 396 11.47 -14.20 -0.84
CA VAL A 396 12.12 -14.42 -2.16
C VAL A 396 12.01 -15.87 -2.63
N GLY A 397 11.78 -16.78 -1.69
CA GLY A 397 11.50 -18.19 -1.94
C GLY A 397 11.99 -19.08 -0.79
N ILE A 398 11.61 -20.34 -0.86
CA ILE A 398 11.83 -21.33 0.20
C ILE A 398 12.48 -22.61 -0.34
N GLY A 399 13.15 -23.34 0.55
CA GLY A 399 13.55 -24.71 0.31
C GLY A 399 12.44 -25.69 0.70
N GLY A 400 12.46 -26.87 0.09
CA GLY A 400 11.52 -27.96 0.38
C GLY A 400 10.46 -28.13 -0.71
N SER A 401 9.77 -29.27 -0.60
CA SER A 401 8.77 -29.77 -1.54
C SER A 401 7.50 -28.92 -1.63
N GLY A 402 7.22 -28.09 -0.62
CA GLY A 402 5.96 -27.33 -0.52
C GLY A 402 4.79 -28.10 0.07
N ALA A 403 5.01 -29.38 0.38
CA ALA A 403 4.05 -30.25 1.05
C ALA A 403 4.39 -30.44 2.54
N GLU A 404 5.31 -29.64 3.08
CA GLU A 404 5.62 -29.67 4.51
C GLU A 404 4.37 -29.34 5.33
N PRO A 405 4.19 -29.98 6.50
CA PRO A 405 3.01 -29.78 7.33
C PRO A 405 3.05 -28.39 7.99
N VAL A 406 2.39 -27.44 7.35
CA VAL A 406 2.11 -26.10 7.89
C VAL A 406 0.68 -26.04 8.43
N LEU A 407 0.34 -24.98 9.17
CA LEU A 407 -1.02 -24.72 9.61
C LEU A 407 -1.99 -24.76 8.42
N PRO A 408 -3.16 -25.44 8.53
CA PRO A 408 -4.11 -25.57 7.43
C PRO A 408 -4.51 -24.25 6.76
N GLU A 409 -4.64 -23.19 7.55
CA GLU A 409 -4.96 -21.84 7.09
C GLU A 409 -3.83 -21.19 6.27
N LEU A 410 -2.57 -21.60 6.45
CA LEU A 410 -1.39 -21.07 5.74
C LEU A 410 -1.01 -21.91 4.52
N GLN A 411 -1.61 -23.10 4.35
CA GLN A 411 -1.20 -24.07 3.34
C GLN A 411 -1.25 -23.53 1.91
N ALA A 412 -2.27 -22.74 1.57
CA ALA A 412 -2.43 -22.17 0.23
C ALA A 412 -1.34 -21.14 -0.06
N ASP A 413 -1.07 -20.24 0.88
CA ASP A 413 -0.04 -19.22 0.73
C ASP A 413 1.35 -19.86 0.69
N TYR A 414 1.62 -20.86 1.53
CA TYR A 414 2.87 -21.60 1.53
C TYR A 414 3.12 -22.30 0.19
N GLN A 415 2.10 -22.91 -0.42
CA GLN A 415 2.22 -23.55 -1.73
C GLN A 415 2.49 -22.56 -2.87
N ALA A 416 2.02 -21.32 -2.75
CA ALA A 416 2.22 -20.27 -3.75
C ALA A 416 3.65 -19.69 -3.74
N LEU A 417 4.44 -19.91 -2.69
CA LEU A 417 5.78 -19.35 -2.57
C LEU A 417 6.78 -19.92 -3.61
N PRO A 418 7.69 -19.08 -4.14
CA PRO A 418 8.75 -19.54 -5.04
C PRO A 418 9.63 -20.63 -4.42
N ARG A 419 10.02 -21.62 -5.23
CA ARG A 419 10.87 -22.73 -4.81
C ARG A 419 12.31 -22.50 -5.24
N LEU A 420 13.19 -22.38 -4.25
CA LEU A 420 14.63 -22.21 -4.47
C LEU A 420 15.39 -23.53 -4.40
N ALA A 421 14.83 -24.54 -3.73
CA ALA A 421 15.38 -25.88 -3.68
C ALA A 421 14.29 -26.92 -3.40
N GLU A 422 14.47 -28.13 -3.94
CA GLU A 422 13.63 -29.30 -3.60
C GLU A 422 13.91 -29.79 -2.17
N SER A 423 15.15 -29.59 -1.68
CA SER A 423 15.53 -29.84 -0.30
C SER A 423 15.18 -28.66 0.60
N SER A 424 14.94 -28.92 1.89
CA SER A 424 14.67 -27.87 2.89
C SER A 424 15.79 -26.83 3.01
N ALA A 425 17.05 -27.22 2.75
CA ALA A 425 18.17 -26.30 2.65
C ALA A 425 18.35 -25.76 1.23
N ILE A 426 18.62 -24.46 1.12
CA ILE A 426 18.85 -23.75 -0.14
C ILE A 426 20.36 -23.74 -0.44
N PRO A 427 20.81 -24.20 -1.63
CA PRO A 427 22.22 -24.16 -2.01
C PRO A 427 22.80 -22.75 -2.03
N ARG A 428 24.10 -22.61 -1.71
CA ARG A 428 24.82 -21.32 -1.62
C ARG A 428 24.52 -20.37 -2.79
N GLU A 429 24.81 -20.81 -4.00
CA GLU A 429 24.69 -19.98 -5.20
C GLU A 429 23.25 -19.51 -5.43
N VAL A 430 22.27 -20.36 -5.12
CA VAL A 430 20.85 -20.03 -5.29
C VAL A 430 20.42 -19.01 -4.24
N LEU A 431 20.82 -19.20 -2.98
CA LEU A 431 20.49 -18.27 -1.91
C LEU A 431 21.10 -16.88 -2.17
N LEU A 432 22.37 -16.81 -2.57
CA LEU A 432 23.05 -15.54 -2.85
C LEU A 432 22.50 -14.85 -4.12
N THR A 433 22.16 -15.62 -5.16
CA THR A 433 21.52 -15.08 -6.38
C THR A 433 20.11 -14.55 -6.11
N ALA A 434 19.43 -15.04 -5.08
CA ALA A 434 18.14 -14.51 -4.66
C ALA A 434 18.26 -13.14 -3.99
N GLU A 435 19.47 -12.60 -3.77
CA GLU A 435 19.74 -11.27 -3.21
C GLU A 435 18.86 -10.95 -1.98
N PRO A 436 18.87 -11.79 -0.93
CA PRO A 436 18.11 -11.52 0.27
C PRO A 436 18.68 -10.30 0.99
N GLN A 437 17.81 -9.53 1.65
CA GLN A 437 18.19 -8.49 2.62
C GLN A 437 18.14 -9.04 4.06
N LEU A 438 17.35 -10.09 4.28
CA LEU A 438 17.25 -10.81 5.54
C LEU A 438 17.20 -12.32 5.27
N VAL A 439 18.04 -13.08 5.96
CA VAL A 439 17.97 -14.54 6.04
C VAL A 439 17.52 -14.91 7.44
N MET A 440 16.47 -15.72 7.56
CA MET A 440 15.94 -16.14 8.85
C MET A 440 16.10 -17.64 9.04
N ASP A 441 16.57 -18.12 10.20
CA ASP A 441 16.85 -19.54 10.40
C ASP A 441 16.42 -20.11 11.76
N ASN A 442 16.22 -21.43 11.81
CA ASN A 442 15.89 -22.21 13.01
C ASN A 442 16.91 -23.33 13.31
N GLN A 443 17.98 -23.46 12.51
CA GLN A 443 19.02 -24.49 12.69
C GLN A 443 20.37 -23.93 12.22
N PRO A 444 21.01 -23.09 13.05
CA PRO A 444 22.19 -22.34 12.62
C PRO A 444 23.39 -23.24 12.31
N ASP A 445 23.52 -24.40 12.96
CA ASP A 445 24.64 -25.32 12.70
C ASP A 445 24.50 -26.06 11.36
N TYR A 446 23.25 -26.26 10.89
CA TYR A 446 22.97 -26.98 9.66
C TYR A 446 22.97 -26.05 8.44
N PHE A 447 22.21 -24.96 8.49
CA PHE A 447 21.96 -24.11 7.31
C PHE A 447 23.17 -23.28 6.85
N TYR A 448 24.24 -23.21 7.66
CA TYR A 448 25.46 -22.45 7.35
C TYR A 448 26.70 -23.34 7.18
N ASP A 449 26.53 -24.67 7.10
CA ASP A 449 27.64 -25.61 6.90
C ASP A 449 28.13 -25.59 5.44
N ALA A 450 29.25 -24.90 5.21
CA ALA A 450 29.89 -24.82 3.91
C ALA A 450 30.30 -26.18 3.33
N SER A 451 30.55 -27.19 4.17
CA SER A 451 30.93 -28.52 3.71
C SER A 451 29.77 -29.25 3.01
N GLN A 452 28.54 -28.83 3.30
CA GLN A 452 27.31 -29.31 2.66
C GLN A 452 26.88 -28.45 1.45
N GLY A 453 27.68 -27.43 1.10
CA GLY A 453 27.41 -26.56 -0.05
C GLY A 453 26.45 -25.40 0.24
N PHE A 454 26.20 -25.10 1.52
CA PHE A 454 25.39 -23.97 1.95
C PHE A 454 26.25 -22.69 2.12
N ALA A 455 25.60 -21.53 2.06
CA ALA A 455 26.29 -20.26 2.24
C ALA A 455 26.71 -20.10 3.71
N THR A 456 27.91 -19.58 3.97
CA THR A 456 28.31 -19.24 5.35
C THR A 456 27.67 -17.92 5.78
N ARG A 457 27.67 -17.68 7.09
CA ARG A 457 27.21 -16.39 7.65
C ARG A 457 28.00 -15.22 7.09
N GLU A 458 29.31 -15.38 6.88
CA GLU A 458 30.18 -14.35 6.30
C GLU A 458 29.85 -14.08 4.83
N GLU A 459 29.55 -15.12 4.04
CA GLU A 459 29.16 -14.97 2.64
C GLU A 459 27.83 -14.22 2.51
N ILE A 460 26.86 -14.54 3.36
CA ILE A 460 25.54 -13.89 3.43
C ILE A 460 25.70 -12.41 3.85
N ALA A 461 26.50 -12.13 4.87
CA ALA A 461 26.78 -10.76 5.31
C ALA A 461 27.55 -9.95 4.24
N ALA A 462 28.50 -10.57 3.55
CA ALA A 462 29.23 -9.95 2.45
C ALA A 462 28.33 -9.63 1.24
N ALA A 463 27.24 -10.39 1.06
CA ALA A 463 26.20 -10.12 0.08
C ALA A 463 25.21 -9.02 0.54
N GLY A 464 25.39 -8.45 1.73
CA GLY A 464 24.57 -7.35 2.26
C GLY A 464 23.32 -7.78 3.02
N ALA A 465 23.14 -9.08 3.27
CA ALA A 465 22.00 -9.59 4.02
C ALA A 465 22.30 -9.64 5.53
N GLN A 466 21.30 -9.30 6.34
CA GLN A 466 21.33 -9.57 7.78
C GLN A 466 20.83 -10.98 8.06
N ILE A 467 21.23 -11.55 9.20
CA ILE A 467 20.85 -12.91 9.62
C ILE A 467 20.11 -12.83 10.94
N TYR A 468 18.88 -13.36 10.97
CA TYR A 468 18.08 -13.50 12.18
C TYR A 468 17.88 -14.98 12.51
N THR A 469 18.45 -15.44 13.61
CA THR A 469 18.24 -16.79 14.12
C THR A 469 17.11 -16.76 15.15
N LEU A 470 16.14 -17.68 15.09
CA LEU A 470 15.07 -17.75 16.09
C LEU A 470 15.65 -17.78 17.51
N SER A 471 15.02 -17.05 18.44
CA SER A 471 15.57 -16.75 19.76
C SER A 471 15.87 -18.02 20.57
N ALA A 472 15.04 -19.05 20.43
CA ALA A 472 15.20 -20.35 21.06
C ALA A 472 16.40 -21.16 20.50
N LYS A 473 16.92 -20.78 19.33
CA LYS A 473 18.02 -21.45 18.61
C LYS A 473 19.33 -20.68 18.65
N CYS A 474 19.38 -19.55 19.36
CA CYS A 474 20.64 -18.88 19.67
C CYS A 474 21.63 -19.84 20.35
N ASP A 475 22.93 -19.61 20.11
CA ASP A 475 24.03 -20.38 20.69
C ASP A 475 23.98 -21.90 20.42
N GLY A 476 23.42 -22.32 19.28
CA GLY A 476 23.28 -23.73 18.90
C GLY A 476 22.04 -24.42 19.50
N GLY A 477 21.19 -23.68 20.20
CA GLY A 477 19.97 -24.18 20.85
C GLY A 477 20.04 -24.03 22.36
N LYS A 478 19.21 -23.13 22.90
CA LYS A 478 19.10 -22.93 24.34
C LYS A 478 18.50 -24.17 25.01
N LEU A 479 19.14 -24.65 26.06
CA LEU A 479 18.61 -25.75 26.87
C LEU A 479 17.40 -25.31 27.72
N ASP A 480 17.30 -24.01 28.01
CA ASP A 480 16.25 -23.35 28.79
C ASP A 480 15.29 -22.52 27.91
N ALA A 481 15.19 -22.84 26.62
CA ALA A 481 14.24 -22.20 25.71
C ALA A 481 12.80 -22.36 26.19
N THR A 482 11.97 -21.35 25.92
CA THR A 482 10.56 -21.31 26.31
C THR A 482 9.67 -20.80 25.16
N ILE A 483 8.35 -20.83 25.37
CA ILE A 483 7.40 -20.20 24.43
C ILE A 483 7.59 -18.67 24.34
N GLU A 484 8.18 -18.04 25.35
CA GLU A 484 8.49 -16.60 25.32
C GLU A 484 9.53 -16.24 24.26
N ASP A 485 10.41 -17.19 23.90
CA ASP A 485 11.33 -17.00 22.78
C ASP A 485 10.56 -16.90 21.45
N VAL A 486 9.51 -17.70 21.27
CA VAL A 486 8.61 -17.64 20.09
C VAL A 486 7.86 -16.32 20.05
N TYR A 487 7.37 -15.82 21.19
CA TYR A 487 6.74 -14.50 21.26
C TYR A 487 7.74 -13.37 20.99
N THR A 488 8.96 -13.50 21.48
CA THR A 488 10.05 -12.56 21.17
C THR A 488 10.32 -12.53 19.67
N ASP A 489 10.37 -13.69 19.02
CA ASP A 489 10.54 -13.78 17.57
C ASP A 489 9.41 -13.11 16.80
N LEU A 490 8.14 -13.37 17.18
CA LEU A 490 6.98 -12.70 16.57
C LEU A 490 7.03 -11.17 16.75
N ARG A 491 7.41 -10.67 17.94
CA ARG A 491 7.56 -9.23 18.20
C ARG A 491 8.69 -8.62 17.38
N ASN A 492 9.82 -9.30 17.29
CA ASN A 492 10.97 -8.85 16.51
C ASN A 492 10.62 -8.80 15.02
N ILE A 493 9.96 -9.83 14.48
CA ILE A 493 9.45 -9.82 13.10
C ILE A 493 8.44 -8.67 12.93
N GLY A 494 7.50 -8.51 13.88
CA GLY A 494 6.56 -7.40 13.91
C GLY A 494 7.25 -6.03 13.79
N ALA A 495 8.31 -5.80 14.57
CA ALA A 495 9.08 -4.58 14.52
C ALA A 495 9.87 -4.43 13.21
N ILE A 496 10.59 -5.46 12.78
CA ILE A 496 11.43 -5.46 11.56
C ILE A 496 10.62 -5.12 10.30
N PHE A 497 9.36 -5.55 10.23
CA PHE A 497 8.50 -5.34 9.05
C PHE A 497 7.44 -4.24 9.25
N GLY A 498 7.38 -3.59 10.41
CA GLY A 498 6.38 -2.54 10.70
C GLY A 498 4.96 -3.08 10.85
N VAL A 499 4.81 -4.29 11.37
CA VAL A 499 3.54 -5.05 11.52
C VAL A 499 3.28 -5.47 12.97
N SER A 500 3.84 -4.74 13.94
CA SER A 500 3.79 -5.05 15.37
C SER A 500 2.37 -5.29 15.90
N GLU A 501 1.36 -4.58 15.41
CA GLU A 501 -0.04 -4.81 15.81
C GLU A 501 -0.54 -6.20 15.43
N ARG A 502 -0.19 -6.69 14.22
CA ARG A 502 -0.52 -8.06 13.79
C ARG A 502 0.22 -9.08 14.65
N ALA A 503 1.50 -8.84 14.93
CA ALA A 503 2.30 -9.73 15.79
C ALA A 503 1.72 -9.87 17.20
N GLU A 504 1.40 -8.75 17.86
CA GLU A 504 0.80 -8.79 19.20
C GLU A 504 -0.58 -9.44 19.20
N ALA A 505 -1.40 -9.23 18.16
CA ALA A 505 -2.70 -9.88 18.05
C ALA A 505 -2.58 -11.42 17.97
N GLU A 506 -1.59 -11.95 17.25
CA GLU A 506 -1.34 -13.39 17.19
C GLU A 506 -0.77 -13.94 18.50
N ILE A 507 0.16 -13.22 19.14
CA ILE A 507 0.68 -13.61 20.47
C ILE A 507 -0.46 -13.74 21.48
N VAL A 508 -1.36 -12.76 21.55
CA VAL A 508 -2.51 -12.80 22.46
C VAL A 508 -3.39 -14.03 22.21
N LYS A 509 -3.62 -14.43 20.94
CA LYS A 509 -4.39 -15.65 20.63
C LYS A 509 -3.65 -16.91 21.12
N MET A 510 -2.34 -16.97 20.92
CA MET A 510 -1.51 -18.08 21.39
C MET A 510 -1.53 -18.18 22.93
N GLU A 511 -1.35 -17.07 23.63
CA GLU A 511 -1.41 -16.98 25.10
C GLU A 511 -2.77 -17.44 25.62
N GLN A 512 -3.88 -16.99 25.03
CA GLN A 512 -5.23 -17.39 25.42
C GLN A 512 -5.47 -18.89 25.29
N ARG A 513 -4.97 -19.50 24.21
CA ARG A 513 -5.10 -20.95 23.97
C ARG A 513 -4.28 -21.75 24.99
N ILE A 514 -3.04 -21.33 25.27
CA ILE A 514 -2.19 -21.97 26.29
C ILE A 514 -2.80 -21.78 27.69
N ALA A 515 -3.32 -20.61 28.01
CA ALA A 515 -4.02 -20.33 29.27
C ALA A 515 -5.22 -21.25 29.47
N ALA A 516 -6.02 -21.47 28.41
CA ALA A 516 -7.17 -22.38 28.47
C ALA A 516 -6.77 -23.83 28.76
N VAL A 517 -5.64 -24.30 28.22
CA VAL A 517 -5.11 -25.64 28.51
C VAL A 517 -4.60 -25.73 29.95
N THR A 518 -3.73 -24.79 30.34
CA THR A 518 -3.09 -24.79 31.67
C THR A 518 -4.11 -24.60 32.80
N GLU A 519 -5.22 -23.91 32.57
CA GLU A 519 -6.34 -23.82 33.51
C GLU A 519 -6.97 -25.19 33.81
N GLN A 520 -7.20 -26.02 32.78
CA GLN A 520 -7.76 -27.38 32.93
C GLN A 520 -6.80 -28.32 33.68
N LEU A 521 -5.49 -28.09 33.50
CA LEU A 521 -4.42 -28.84 34.13
C LEU A 521 -4.08 -28.37 35.55
N GLN A 522 -4.78 -27.36 36.09
CA GLN A 522 -4.55 -26.95 37.47
C GLN A 522 -4.69 -28.13 38.44
N ARG A 523 -3.70 -28.26 39.32
CA ARG A 523 -3.61 -29.31 40.35
C ARG A 523 -3.53 -30.73 39.79
N VAL A 524 -3.04 -30.88 38.56
CA VAL A 524 -2.56 -32.16 38.02
C VAL A 524 -1.13 -32.37 38.50
N GLU A 525 -0.79 -33.60 38.88
CA GLU A 525 0.61 -33.99 39.09
C GLU A 525 1.25 -34.25 37.71
N PRO A 526 2.41 -33.64 37.39
CA PRO A 526 3.03 -33.86 36.08
C PRO A 526 3.35 -35.34 35.83
N VAL A 527 3.05 -35.82 34.61
CA VAL A 527 3.45 -37.17 34.19
C VAL A 527 4.85 -37.16 33.61
N SER A 528 5.59 -38.25 33.76
CA SER A 528 6.92 -38.39 33.17
C SER A 528 6.84 -38.84 31.71
N VAL A 529 7.62 -38.21 30.83
CA VAL A 529 7.66 -38.54 29.38
C VAL A 529 9.09 -38.83 28.92
N ILE A 530 9.28 -39.85 28.09
CA ILE A 530 10.51 -40.02 27.31
C ILE A 530 10.26 -39.48 25.90
N TYR A 531 11.08 -38.56 25.43
CA TYR A 531 10.97 -38.05 24.06
C TYR A 531 12.00 -38.72 23.13
N TYR A 532 11.51 -39.59 22.26
CA TYR A 532 12.28 -40.43 21.36
C TYR A 532 12.25 -39.90 19.93
N ASP A 533 13.43 -39.74 19.35
CA ASP A 533 13.64 -39.28 17.97
C ASP A 533 13.66 -40.47 16.98
N ALA A 534 14.74 -41.25 17.02
CA ALA A 534 15.02 -42.32 16.08
C ALA A 534 16.10 -43.29 16.60
N GLY A 535 16.45 -44.29 15.80
CA GLY A 535 17.49 -45.28 16.10
C GLY A 535 16.95 -46.54 16.78
N GLU A 536 17.45 -47.71 16.40
CA GLU A 536 17.09 -48.99 17.02
C GLU A 536 18.16 -49.50 17.99
N GLY A 537 19.09 -48.60 18.35
CA GLY A 537 20.28 -48.84 19.15
C GLY A 537 21.49 -48.10 18.55
N PRO A 538 22.29 -47.40 19.36
CA PRO A 538 21.77 -46.52 20.41
C PRO A 538 20.50 -45.76 19.95
N LEU A 539 19.68 -45.36 20.93
CA LEU A 539 18.43 -44.64 20.74
C LEU A 539 18.69 -43.14 20.85
N GLY A 540 18.23 -42.38 19.87
CA GLY A 540 18.18 -40.92 19.91
C GLY A 540 17.11 -40.45 20.88
N ILE A 541 17.52 -39.84 21.98
CA ILE A 541 16.65 -39.32 23.03
C ILE A 541 16.90 -37.82 23.17
N PHE A 542 15.81 -37.07 23.23
CA PHE A 542 15.85 -35.64 23.47
C PHE A 542 15.99 -35.33 24.97
N GLY A 543 17.08 -34.66 25.33
CA GLY A 543 17.37 -34.15 26.69
C GLY A 543 16.66 -32.82 26.97
N PRO A 544 17.19 -31.91 27.80
CA PRO A 544 16.62 -30.58 27.97
C PRO A 544 16.72 -29.75 26.68
N GLY A 545 15.71 -28.94 26.38
CA GLY A 545 15.72 -28.11 25.19
C GLY A 545 14.37 -27.49 24.86
N THR A 546 14.19 -27.12 23.59
CA THR A 546 13.03 -26.36 23.11
C THR A 546 11.68 -27.10 23.19
N TRP A 547 11.64 -28.38 23.51
CA TRP A 547 10.38 -29.13 23.73
C TRP A 547 9.99 -29.18 25.21
N GLU A 548 10.91 -28.85 26.12
CA GLU A 548 10.73 -28.97 27.57
C GLU A 548 9.52 -28.13 28.03
N TYR A 549 9.42 -26.89 27.54
CA TYR A 549 8.29 -26.03 27.88
C TYR A 549 6.95 -26.54 27.31
N VAL A 550 6.95 -27.20 26.14
CA VAL A 550 5.73 -27.77 25.57
C VAL A 550 5.23 -28.90 26.47
N PHE A 551 6.14 -29.74 26.98
CA PHE A 551 5.81 -30.77 27.96
C PHE A 551 5.33 -30.16 29.28
N GLU A 552 6.02 -29.16 29.81
CA GLU A 552 5.65 -28.50 31.06
C GLU A 552 4.23 -27.91 30.99
N LEU A 553 3.94 -27.14 29.92
CA LEU A 553 2.61 -26.55 29.69
C LEU A 553 1.52 -27.61 29.47
N ALA A 554 1.90 -28.79 28.97
CA ALA A 554 1.01 -29.95 28.83
C ALA A 554 0.90 -30.80 30.11
N GLY A 555 1.53 -30.40 31.22
CA GLY A 555 1.51 -31.13 32.49
C GLY A 555 2.39 -32.37 32.47
N ALA A 556 3.55 -32.30 31.84
CA ALA A 556 4.56 -33.36 31.79
C ALA A 556 5.95 -32.88 32.20
N THR A 557 6.80 -33.84 32.56
CA THR A 557 8.23 -33.65 32.82
C THR A 557 9.02 -34.59 31.94
N ASN A 558 10.09 -34.11 31.31
CA ASN A 558 10.96 -34.98 30.52
C ASN A 558 11.77 -35.89 31.47
N ALA A 559 11.72 -37.19 31.22
CA ALA A 559 12.45 -38.17 32.00
C ALA A 559 13.96 -38.08 31.80
N PHE A 560 14.45 -37.24 30.88
CA PHE A 560 15.86 -37.01 30.56
C PHE A 560 16.29 -35.53 30.65
N SER A 561 15.57 -34.68 31.38
CA SER A 561 15.95 -33.26 31.57
C SER A 561 17.30 -33.05 32.27
N ASP A 562 17.86 -34.08 32.90
CA ASP A 562 19.15 -34.05 33.60
C ASP A 562 20.37 -34.23 32.69
N LEU A 563 20.16 -34.51 31.40
CA LEU A 563 21.25 -34.59 30.42
C LEU A 563 21.91 -33.23 30.23
N SER A 564 23.22 -33.21 29.95
CA SER A 564 23.98 -31.98 29.69
C SER A 564 23.81 -31.44 28.27
N GLU A 565 23.15 -32.20 27.39
CA GLU A 565 22.97 -31.91 25.98
C GLU A 565 21.50 -32.13 25.60
N SER A 566 21.02 -31.39 24.60
CA SER A 566 19.63 -31.48 24.13
C SER A 566 19.32 -32.76 23.38
N TYR A 567 20.35 -33.53 22.99
CA TYR A 567 20.19 -34.78 22.28
C TYR A 567 21.28 -35.75 22.70
N ALA A 568 20.90 -36.99 23.01
CA ALA A 568 21.84 -38.05 23.36
C ALA A 568 21.49 -39.36 22.67
N GLN A 569 22.52 -40.13 22.34
CA GLN A 569 22.41 -41.49 21.83
C GLN A 569 22.62 -42.46 23.00
N LEU A 570 21.54 -43.04 23.52
CA LEU A 570 21.52 -43.86 24.73
C LEU A 570 21.28 -45.34 24.43
N SER A 571 21.79 -46.24 25.26
CA SER A 571 21.47 -47.67 25.14
C SER A 571 20.01 -47.95 25.48
N VAL A 572 19.47 -49.06 24.95
CA VAL A 572 18.10 -49.51 25.26
C VAL A 572 17.92 -49.71 26.77
N GLU A 573 18.94 -50.24 27.44
CA GLU A 573 18.94 -50.49 28.89
C GLU A 573 18.89 -49.20 29.71
N GLU A 574 19.64 -48.17 29.30
CA GLU A 574 19.61 -46.85 29.93
C GLU A 574 18.23 -46.20 29.80
N VAL A 575 17.62 -46.30 28.61
CA VAL A 575 16.27 -45.76 28.36
C VAL A 575 15.21 -46.50 29.17
N ALA A 576 15.27 -47.83 29.24
CA ALA A 576 14.33 -48.63 30.02
C ALA A 576 14.38 -48.32 31.53
N THR A 577 15.52 -47.86 32.05
CA THR A 577 15.70 -47.62 33.50
C THR A 577 14.89 -46.43 34.01
N ARG A 578 14.52 -45.47 33.15
CA ARG A 578 13.70 -44.31 33.54
C ARG A 578 12.22 -44.66 33.74
N ASP A 579 11.72 -45.73 33.09
CA ASP A 579 10.34 -46.24 33.15
C ASP A 579 9.25 -45.16 33.24
N ALA A 580 9.23 -44.26 32.25
CA ALA A 580 8.31 -43.12 32.24
C ALA A 580 6.83 -43.53 32.00
N ASP A 581 5.92 -42.65 32.41
CA ASP A 581 4.47 -42.84 32.25
C ASP A 581 4.05 -42.90 30.77
N PHE A 582 4.74 -42.15 29.92
CA PHE A 582 4.52 -42.08 28.48
C PHE A 582 5.84 -42.10 27.70
N ILE A 583 5.78 -42.59 26.46
CA ILE A 583 6.85 -42.41 25.47
C ILE A 583 6.27 -41.60 24.31
N VAL A 584 6.84 -40.43 24.07
CA VAL A 584 6.50 -39.54 22.95
C VAL A 584 7.49 -39.79 21.82
N VAL A 585 7.00 -40.05 20.63
CA VAL A 585 7.77 -40.32 19.41
C VAL A 585 7.69 -39.11 18.50
N ALA A 586 8.84 -38.59 18.06
CA ALA A 586 8.92 -37.50 17.11
C ALA A 586 8.34 -37.92 15.74
N GLY A 587 7.30 -37.21 15.32
CA GLY A 587 6.54 -37.45 14.10
C GLY A 587 7.04 -36.57 12.97
N TYR A 588 8.01 -37.07 12.22
CA TYR A 588 8.42 -36.50 10.95
C TYR A 588 8.63 -37.61 9.93
N GLU A 589 8.37 -37.28 8.68
CA GLU A 589 8.61 -38.18 7.54
C GLU A 589 10.01 -37.92 6.98
N GLY A 590 10.82 -38.98 6.92
CA GLY A 590 12.23 -38.89 6.50
C GLY A 590 13.12 -39.89 7.25
N GLY A 591 14.18 -40.36 6.59
CA GLY A 591 15.03 -41.46 7.08
C GLY A 591 14.49 -42.85 6.71
N ASP A 592 15.01 -43.90 7.35
CA ASP A 592 14.72 -45.30 6.99
C ASP A 592 13.36 -45.83 7.49
N LYS A 593 12.64 -45.07 8.34
CA LYS A 593 11.39 -45.48 8.99
C LYS A 593 10.39 -44.35 9.12
N THR A 594 9.10 -44.66 9.02
CA THR A 594 8.01 -43.70 9.34
C THR A 594 7.85 -43.51 10.85
N ALA A 595 7.09 -42.50 11.26
CA ALA A 595 6.76 -42.28 12.68
C ALA A 595 6.02 -43.47 13.32
N GLU A 596 5.13 -44.12 12.58
CA GLU A 596 4.42 -45.32 13.03
C GLU A 596 5.34 -46.53 13.20
N GLU A 597 6.30 -46.70 12.28
CA GLU A 597 7.31 -47.76 12.38
C GLU A 597 8.23 -47.55 13.58
N ARG A 598 8.63 -46.30 13.83
CA ARG A 598 9.36 -45.89 15.05
C ARG A 598 8.56 -46.21 16.31
N ALA A 599 7.27 -45.86 16.36
CA ALA A 599 6.42 -46.17 17.50
C ALA A 599 6.19 -47.68 17.67
N ALA A 600 6.07 -48.43 16.58
CA ALA A 600 5.96 -49.89 16.62
C ALA A 600 7.25 -50.54 17.17
N PHE A 601 8.42 -50.03 16.77
CA PHE A 601 9.70 -50.43 17.33
C PHE A 601 9.74 -50.18 18.85
N ILE A 602 9.39 -48.98 19.31
CA ILE A 602 9.35 -48.66 20.74
C ILE A 602 8.44 -49.62 21.53
N ARG A 603 7.24 -49.91 21.01
CA ARG A 603 6.32 -50.88 21.63
C ARG A 603 6.93 -52.28 21.71
N ALA A 604 7.66 -52.72 20.69
CA ALA A 604 8.31 -54.02 20.66
C ALA A 604 9.55 -54.11 21.56
N THR A 605 10.30 -53.02 21.69
CA THR A 605 11.54 -52.93 22.45
C THR A 605 11.31 -52.77 23.95
N PHE A 606 10.23 -52.06 24.34
CA PHE A 606 9.92 -51.76 25.74
C PHE A 606 8.61 -52.40 26.26
N PRO A 607 8.31 -53.69 25.98
CA PRO A 607 6.98 -54.29 26.23
C PRO A 607 6.60 -54.36 27.71
N ASN A 608 7.58 -54.20 28.62
CA ASN A 608 7.38 -54.30 30.06
C ASN A 608 7.35 -52.95 30.78
N THR A 609 7.49 -51.83 30.07
CA THR A 609 7.42 -50.48 30.65
C THR A 609 5.98 -50.07 30.93
N GLN A 610 5.79 -49.14 31.88
CA GLN A 610 4.46 -48.59 32.17
C GLN A 610 3.82 -47.96 30.94
N ALA A 611 4.59 -47.22 30.14
CA ALA A 611 4.08 -46.59 28.93
C ALA A 611 3.48 -47.62 27.95
N VAL A 612 4.20 -48.71 27.63
CA VAL A 612 3.71 -49.69 26.66
C VAL A 612 2.56 -50.53 27.22
N GLN A 613 2.62 -50.95 28.48
CA GLN A 613 1.57 -51.76 29.10
C GLN A 613 0.23 -51.02 29.19
N ASN A 614 0.26 -49.69 29.27
CA ASN A 614 -0.92 -48.83 29.37
C ASN A 614 -1.32 -48.17 28.03
N ASP A 615 -0.71 -48.58 26.90
CA ASP A 615 -0.95 -48.02 25.55
C ASP A 615 -0.68 -46.50 25.47
N ARG A 616 0.41 -46.06 26.10
CA ARG A 616 0.85 -44.67 26.26
C ARG A 616 2.09 -44.34 25.42
N VAL A 617 2.14 -44.88 24.21
CA VAL A 617 3.13 -44.50 23.18
C VAL A 617 2.44 -43.58 22.17
N ILE A 618 2.80 -42.30 22.19
CA ILE A 618 2.14 -41.22 21.44
C ILE A 618 3.09 -40.73 20.34
N ILE A 619 2.57 -40.50 19.14
CA ILE A 619 3.29 -39.81 18.06
C ILE A 619 2.85 -38.35 18.07
N ILE A 620 3.80 -37.42 17.99
CA ILE A 620 3.53 -35.99 17.88
C ILE A 620 4.25 -35.39 16.68
N PRO A 621 3.59 -34.59 15.82
CA PRO A 621 4.29 -33.87 14.75
C PRO A 621 5.50 -33.11 15.28
N TYR A 622 6.62 -33.18 14.58
CA TYR A 622 7.88 -32.59 15.04
C TYR A 622 7.80 -31.06 15.19
N GLU A 623 7.03 -30.42 14.30
CA GLU A 623 6.77 -28.98 14.29
C GLU A 623 6.03 -28.50 15.55
N TYR A 624 5.26 -29.38 16.20
CA TYR A 624 4.51 -29.04 17.41
C TYR A 624 5.43 -28.87 18.63
N THR A 625 6.64 -29.39 18.57
CA THR A 625 7.63 -29.42 19.68
C THR A 625 8.88 -28.60 19.40
N ASN A 626 9.02 -28.04 18.19
CA ASN A 626 10.14 -27.20 17.78
C ASN A 626 9.68 -25.72 17.77
N PRO A 627 10.52 -24.71 18.08
CA PRO A 627 10.08 -23.32 18.21
C PRO A 627 9.34 -22.83 16.98
N GLY A 628 8.10 -22.40 17.18
CA GLY A 628 7.21 -22.02 16.10
C GLY A 628 5.78 -21.77 16.58
N ILE A 629 4.96 -21.20 15.70
CA ILE A 629 3.56 -20.89 16.01
C ILE A 629 2.72 -22.16 16.30
N GLN A 630 3.17 -23.33 15.84
CA GLN A 630 2.52 -24.62 16.07
C GLN A 630 2.71 -25.18 17.50
N ASN A 631 3.55 -24.58 18.36
CA ASN A 631 3.74 -25.09 19.72
C ASN A 631 2.46 -25.08 20.56
N VAL A 632 1.54 -24.17 20.28
CA VAL A 632 0.21 -24.16 20.89
C VAL A 632 -0.55 -25.46 20.59
N LEU A 633 -0.46 -25.98 19.36
CA LEU A 633 -1.06 -27.27 18.99
C LEU A 633 -0.39 -28.44 19.69
N GLY A 634 0.93 -28.35 19.90
CA GLY A 634 1.69 -29.30 20.70
C GLY A 634 1.17 -29.39 22.13
N VAL A 635 1.06 -28.24 22.81
CA VAL A 635 0.52 -28.15 24.18
C VAL A 635 -0.89 -28.72 24.25
N GLU A 636 -1.79 -28.32 23.33
CA GLU A 636 -3.18 -28.80 23.31
C GLU A 636 -3.29 -30.31 23.07
N THR A 637 -2.49 -30.85 22.14
CA THR A 637 -2.53 -32.26 21.76
C THR A 637 -1.93 -33.14 22.86
N LEU A 638 -0.78 -32.75 23.42
CA LEU A 638 -0.17 -33.46 24.52
C LEU A 638 -1.04 -33.41 25.77
N ALA A 639 -1.55 -32.24 26.15
CA ALA A 639 -2.39 -32.14 27.35
C ALA A 639 -3.61 -33.08 27.29
N ARG A 640 -4.27 -33.18 26.13
CA ARG A 640 -5.40 -34.10 25.93
C ARG A 640 -5.00 -35.56 25.95
N ALA A 641 -3.82 -35.89 25.42
CA ALA A 641 -3.33 -37.27 25.38
C ALA A 641 -2.81 -37.75 26.75
N LEU A 642 -2.14 -36.86 27.48
CA LEU A 642 -1.52 -37.13 28.77
C LEU A 642 -2.55 -37.11 29.92
N HIS A 643 -3.52 -36.20 29.85
CA HIS A 643 -4.54 -35.96 30.90
C HIS A 643 -5.97 -35.97 30.35
N PRO A 644 -6.41 -37.05 29.69
CA PRO A 644 -7.69 -37.11 28.99
C PRO A 644 -8.91 -36.87 29.89
N GLU A 645 -8.80 -37.12 31.20
CA GLU A 645 -9.84 -36.85 32.19
C GLU A 645 -10.13 -35.36 32.42
N ARG A 646 -9.23 -34.47 32.03
CA ARG A 646 -9.40 -33.01 32.16
C ARG A 646 -10.11 -32.37 30.97
N PHE A 647 -10.27 -33.08 29.86
CA PHE A 647 -10.76 -32.53 28.58
C PHE A 647 -12.02 -33.25 28.03
N LYS A 648 -12.82 -33.83 28.93
CA LYS A 648 -14.05 -34.58 28.59
C LYS A 648 -15.26 -33.72 28.26
#